data_AF-A0A6L7Y809-F1
#
_entry.id   AF-A0A6L7Y809-F1
#
_cell.length_a   1.000
_cell.length_b   1.000
_cell.length_c   1.000
_cell.angle_alpha   90.00
_cell.angle_beta   90.00
_cell.angle_gamma   90.00
#
_symmetry.space_group_name_H-M   'P 1'
#
loop_
_entity.id
_entity.type
_entity.pdbx_description
1 polymer ?
#
loop_
_entity_poly.entity_id
_entity_poly.type
_entity_poly.pdbx_seq_one_letter_code
_entity_poly.pdbx_strand_id
1 'polypeptide(L)'
;MQPTVRSFGGSAIALLAVLVVLATAPTRASAQSEDAADSETVTTTLHPGWNMVGWLGPDAPASELFEAIPALQRVSAWDPVHQRYLSRTRTTIPRHALRDLRPGMGLWLKLGGDEPFEWTRPVVAGGVLVSLRAGRNLVGWAGTDGTAIEEALRRFGGSLLAVSQWDADSQGYDHYRPDAGHSRNTLVELERGDGLWVELTADARWWQSEAAGVEFTFSDSVPAERHALVQNDMASVVTFYAERYGIKPPEFSVTVDFDLDIFAGVRAREILISQAALDYAYLGATLAHEYFHILQGRLGDYPAIDPSPRWMTEGAATYAGGLYERERWGTPAESLRLSRLRHSLAISEQLDDLTLSRLFYRGAGPVYSLAALALEWLSGYAAADSPDTFDPTGPGWSNQLPDHATYVDYYAALASADDWREAFEATFGLSPDDFYESFESYRSALTLSRFPHLGDNEERPLLVLVGDTPTETEAAIRARFATMLELFATRLAAGSADYAIYIGADADSLADIYLAWAGTEVPEDFCSEAKQGVFLIATVDCLESSPRVLSGQHTYSVRARLAPWESLEPVEYPYDRRGPMWLLLGIDAYADHVYADASGQQPLDSMRNQERSRARLLAEPLDTLAGWDQVIAADFWRARSLSFIAGDLLAELAGEPALFDYFRQLPSSASWQEGFETAFGMSVDDFYEAFEAHRAEVAPPFPHLADDGHGPVLVFVGDVSAEQEAAISTRFAGIRALFSERLQAGAADYTLYVGTDPASLAQVHVLTTGHDLPQDFCNASRTGVYLIATVDCIESRPRRLQQHHSHSIRAHLAPSGSLPPAERGHDRRGPLWLLLAIEAYADNLAESALSPRTLDEIRAGQVTLAKRVVPALSTLTGSAEVNAVGFWNARALSSIAGELLAERAGEAALFDYFRRLPDADTWQEAFETAFGMNIEVFFEQFEAHRAGVTPPADGGE
;
A
#
# COMPACT_ATOMS: atom_id res chain seq x y z
N MET A 1 19.12 8.39 -60.90
CA MET A 1 17.99 8.59 -61.84
C MET A 1 16.78 8.93 -60.97
N GLN A 2 16.49 10.17 -60.57
CA GLN A 2 16.14 11.39 -61.34
C GLN A 2 14.99 11.18 -62.35
N PRO A 3 14.08 12.18 -62.52
CA PRO A 3 12.88 12.40 -61.70
C PRO A 3 11.65 12.80 -62.56
N THR A 4 10.49 13.12 -61.96
CA THR A 4 9.54 14.05 -62.60
C THR A 4 8.82 14.96 -61.61
N VAL A 5 9.12 16.24 -61.77
CA VAL A 5 8.54 17.45 -61.21
C VAL A 5 7.25 17.82 -61.95
N ARG A 6 6.26 18.40 -61.27
CA ARG A 6 5.42 19.47 -61.86
C ARG A 6 5.13 20.57 -60.84
N SER A 7 5.69 21.73 -61.13
CA SER A 7 5.35 23.06 -60.64
C SER A 7 4.14 23.64 -61.37
N PHE A 8 3.45 24.59 -60.74
CA PHE A 8 2.86 25.83 -61.32
C PHE A 8 2.58 26.73 -60.09
N GLY A 9 3.23 27.88 -59.88
CA GLY A 9 3.09 29.12 -60.67
C GLY A 9 1.74 29.76 -60.31
N GLY A 10 1.62 30.84 -59.54
CA GLY A 10 2.32 32.12 -59.62
C GLY A 10 1.32 33.20 -60.06
N SER A 11 1.25 34.31 -59.31
CA SER A 11 0.91 35.69 -59.74
C SER A 11 -0.03 36.44 -58.80
N ALA A 12 0.54 37.50 -58.23
CA ALA A 12 -0.11 38.62 -57.58
C ALA A 12 -0.90 39.48 -58.58
N ILE A 13 -1.98 40.11 -58.10
CA ILE A 13 -2.44 41.43 -58.57
C ILE A 13 -2.96 42.22 -57.37
N ALA A 14 -2.34 43.36 -57.12
CA ALA A 14 -2.83 44.41 -56.22
C ALA A 14 -3.95 45.21 -56.91
N LEU A 15 -4.96 45.65 -56.15
CA LEU A 15 -5.61 46.94 -56.43
C LEU A 15 -6.32 47.50 -55.18
N LEU A 16 -6.04 48.78 -54.91
CA LEU A 16 -6.73 49.67 -53.98
C LEU A 16 -8.24 49.74 -54.26
N ALA A 17 -9.04 49.82 -53.19
CA ALA A 17 -10.25 50.65 -53.17
C ALA A 17 -10.56 51.14 -51.75
N VAL A 18 -10.52 52.47 -51.60
CA VAL A 18 -11.02 53.26 -50.46
C VAL A 18 -12.55 53.23 -50.47
N LEU A 19 -13.22 52.95 -49.34
CA LEU A 19 -14.55 53.50 -49.05
C LEU A 19 -15.02 53.28 -47.59
N VAL A 20 -15.11 54.40 -46.87
CA VAL A 20 -16.14 54.81 -45.89
C VAL A 20 -16.46 53.86 -44.72
N VAL A 21 -15.91 54.21 -43.55
CA VAL A 21 -16.36 53.75 -42.24
C VAL A 21 -17.67 54.48 -41.87
N LEU A 22 -18.79 53.75 -41.91
CA LEU A 22 -20.00 54.09 -41.18
C LEU A 22 -20.08 53.16 -39.95
N ALA A 23 -19.95 53.74 -38.77
CA ALA A 23 -20.11 53.03 -37.51
C ALA A 23 -21.59 52.66 -37.29
N THR A 24 -21.95 51.40 -37.50
CA THR A 24 -23.16 50.79 -36.95
C THR A 24 -22.76 49.88 -35.80
N ALA A 25 -23.15 50.24 -34.58
CA ALA A 25 -23.02 49.37 -33.42
C ALA A 25 -23.84 48.08 -33.64
N PRO A 26 -23.30 46.88 -33.33
CA PRO A 26 -24.06 45.65 -33.46
C PRO A 26 -25.13 45.60 -32.37
N THR A 27 -26.38 45.46 -32.81
CA THR A 27 -27.50 45.08 -31.95
C THR A 27 -27.29 43.61 -31.57
N ARG A 28 -27.02 43.33 -30.30
CA ARG A 28 -27.02 41.95 -29.77
C ARG A 28 -28.44 41.40 -29.93
N ALA A 29 -28.63 40.50 -30.90
CA ALA A 29 -29.82 39.67 -30.97
C ALA A 29 -29.79 38.72 -29.76
N SER A 30 -30.79 38.85 -28.89
CA SER A 30 -31.08 37.90 -27.82
C SER A 30 -31.55 36.59 -28.47
N ALA A 31 -30.67 35.61 -28.55
CA ALA A 31 -31.07 34.23 -28.76
C ALA A 31 -31.61 33.73 -27.42
N GLN A 32 -32.93 33.76 -27.25
CA GLN A 32 -33.60 32.98 -26.20
C GLN A 32 -33.47 31.51 -26.57
N SER A 33 -32.60 30.77 -25.86
CA SER A 33 -32.50 29.31 -25.99
C SER A 33 -33.68 28.63 -25.29
N GLU A 34 -34.28 27.66 -25.97
CA GLU A 34 -35.42 26.86 -25.50
C GLU A 34 -35.04 25.76 -24.48
N ASP A 35 -33.78 25.66 -24.05
CA ASP A 35 -33.34 24.75 -22.99
C ASP A 35 -33.28 25.45 -21.62
N ALA A 36 -34.42 25.97 -21.15
CA ALA A 36 -34.62 26.29 -19.74
C ALA A 36 -34.88 25.00 -18.94
N ALA A 37 -34.04 23.99 -19.12
CA ALA A 37 -33.93 22.86 -18.21
C ALA A 37 -33.62 23.40 -16.82
N ASP A 38 -34.26 22.82 -15.79
CA ASP A 38 -34.24 23.24 -14.38
C ASP A 38 -32.85 23.71 -13.93
N SER A 39 -32.57 25.01 -14.10
CA SER A 39 -31.33 25.59 -13.61
C SER A 39 -31.42 25.57 -12.10
N GLU A 40 -30.47 24.90 -11.44
CA GLU A 40 -30.40 24.85 -10.00
C GLU A 40 -30.52 26.26 -9.40
N THR A 41 -31.40 26.41 -8.41
CA THR A 41 -31.63 27.69 -7.74
C THR A 41 -31.39 27.56 -6.24
N VAL A 42 -30.95 28.66 -5.61
CA VAL A 42 -30.87 28.79 -4.17
C VAL A 42 -31.83 29.89 -3.71
N THR A 43 -32.58 29.61 -2.65
CA THR A 43 -33.49 30.56 -1.99
C THR A 43 -32.93 30.95 -0.64
N THR A 44 -32.82 32.24 -0.38
CA THR A 44 -32.34 32.78 0.90
C THR A 44 -33.34 33.78 1.46
N THR A 45 -33.73 33.62 2.72
CA THR A 45 -34.55 34.60 3.44
C THR A 45 -33.68 35.81 3.81
N LEU A 46 -34.08 37.00 3.35
CA LEU A 46 -33.42 38.26 3.69
C LEU A 46 -34.23 38.99 4.76
N HIS A 47 -33.60 39.36 5.87
CA HIS A 47 -34.26 40.03 6.99
C HIS A 47 -34.11 41.56 6.87
N PRO A 48 -35.06 42.36 7.41
CA PRO A 48 -34.89 43.80 7.54
C PRO A 48 -33.54 44.17 8.18
N GLY A 49 -32.81 45.11 7.59
CA GLY A 49 -31.46 45.46 8.06
C GLY A 49 -30.36 44.87 7.19
N TRP A 50 -29.26 44.44 7.80
CA TRP A 50 -28.12 43.91 7.06
C TRP A 50 -28.18 42.39 6.91
N ASN A 51 -27.82 41.91 5.74
CA ASN A 51 -27.70 40.49 5.38
C ASN A 51 -26.36 40.27 4.68
N MET A 52 -25.71 39.13 4.91
CA MET A 52 -24.50 38.71 4.21
C MET A 52 -24.77 37.43 3.44
N VAL A 53 -24.63 37.49 2.12
CA VAL A 53 -25.06 36.41 1.21
C VAL A 53 -24.07 36.23 0.06
N GLY A 54 -24.00 35.02 -0.51
CA GLY A 54 -23.21 34.69 -1.68
C GLY A 54 -23.96 34.88 -3.00
N TRP A 55 -23.32 35.48 -3.99
CA TRP A 55 -23.78 35.45 -5.39
C TRP A 55 -23.23 34.21 -6.08
N LEU A 56 -24.12 33.28 -6.40
CA LEU A 56 -23.79 32.01 -7.05
C LEU A 56 -24.24 31.95 -8.52
N GLY A 57 -24.97 32.96 -8.98
CA GLY A 57 -25.45 33.05 -10.35
C GLY A 57 -24.35 33.45 -11.34
N PRO A 58 -24.65 33.43 -12.65
CA PRO A 58 -23.71 33.86 -13.68
C PRO A 58 -23.32 35.35 -13.51
N ASP A 59 -22.35 35.79 -14.29
CA ASP A 59 -21.98 37.21 -14.33
C ASP A 59 -23.21 38.08 -14.64
N ALA A 60 -23.50 39.07 -13.80
CA ALA A 60 -24.67 39.92 -13.91
C ALA A 60 -24.38 41.35 -13.44
N PRO A 61 -24.97 42.39 -14.05
CA PRO A 61 -24.83 43.75 -13.54
C PRO A 61 -25.50 43.89 -12.17
N ALA A 62 -24.82 44.50 -11.21
CA ALA A 62 -25.32 44.68 -9.84
C ALA A 62 -26.61 45.53 -9.75
N SER A 63 -27.04 46.17 -10.84
CA SER A 63 -28.36 46.81 -10.93
C SER A 63 -29.52 45.81 -10.84
N GLU A 64 -29.34 44.59 -11.35
CA GLU A 64 -30.39 43.57 -11.39
C GLU A 64 -30.84 43.17 -9.98
N LEU A 65 -29.97 43.27 -8.96
CA LEU A 65 -30.36 43.03 -7.57
C LEU A 65 -31.45 43.99 -7.08
N PHE A 66 -31.48 45.24 -7.55
CA PHE A 66 -32.51 46.20 -7.15
C PHE A 66 -33.86 45.94 -7.83
N GLU A 67 -33.84 45.23 -8.97
CA GLU A 67 -35.03 44.78 -9.69
C GLU A 67 -35.57 43.50 -9.04
N ALA A 68 -34.67 42.55 -8.76
CA ALA A 68 -35.00 41.28 -8.10
C ALA A 68 -35.44 41.45 -6.64
N ILE A 69 -34.90 42.45 -5.93
CA ILE A 69 -35.18 42.71 -4.51
C ILE A 69 -35.71 44.16 -4.38
N PRO A 70 -37.02 44.39 -4.52
CA PRO A 70 -37.59 45.75 -4.51
C PRO A 70 -37.30 46.56 -3.24
N ALA A 71 -37.15 45.90 -2.09
CA ALA A 71 -36.85 46.53 -0.80
C ALA A 71 -35.34 46.82 -0.58
N LEU A 72 -34.46 46.42 -1.51
CA LEU A 72 -33.01 46.61 -1.37
C LEU A 72 -32.65 48.10 -1.45
N GLN A 73 -31.98 48.60 -0.40
CA GLN A 73 -31.51 49.98 -0.32
C GLN A 73 -30.07 50.14 -0.80
N ARG A 74 -29.21 49.18 -0.45
CA ARG A 74 -27.78 49.20 -0.74
C ARG A 74 -27.24 47.79 -0.89
N VAL A 75 -26.36 47.60 -1.86
CA VAL A 75 -25.51 46.42 -1.99
C VAL A 75 -24.05 46.82 -1.88
N SER A 76 -23.23 46.01 -1.23
CA SER A 76 -21.78 46.16 -1.21
C SER A 76 -21.09 44.81 -1.40
N ALA A 77 -19.93 44.81 -2.04
CA ALA A 77 -19.02 43.67 -2.09
C ALA A 77 -17.63 44.11 -1.61
N TRP A 78 -16.78 43.16 -1.26
CA TRP A 78 -15.39 43.44 -0.91
C TRP A 78 -14.48 43.34 -2.14
N ASP A 79 -13.58 44.30 -2.29
CA ASP A 79 -12.48 44.26 -3.25
C ASP A 79 -11.24 43.73 -2.53
N PRO A 80 -10.89 42.44 -2.67
CA PRO A 80 -9.78 41.84 -1.93
C PRO A 80 -8.42 42.36 -2.39
N VAL A 81 -8.31 42.93 -3.60
CA VAL A 81 -7.04 43.49 -4.09
C VAL A 81 -6.74 44.83 -3.41
N HIS A 82 -7.76 45.67 -3.23
CA HIS A 82 -7.59 47.00 -2.60
C HIS A 82 -8.03 47.04 -1.13
N GLN A 83 -8.46 45.91 -0.56
CA GLN A 83 -8.96 45.77 0.81
C GLN A 83 -9.98 46.85 1.19
N ARG A 84 -11.02 47.02 0.36
CA ARG A 84 -12.08 48.03 0.55
C ARG A 84 -13.43 47.58 0.01
N TYR A 85 -14.51 48.23 0.47
CA TYR A 85 -15.83 48.00 -0.08
C TYR A 85 -16.06 48.70 -1.41
N LEU A 86 -16.72 47.98 -2.33
CA LEU A 86 -17.41 48.53 -3.50
C LEU A 86 -18.89 48.55 -3.18
N SER A 87 -19.54 49.71 -3.26
CA SER A 87 -20.96 49.85 -2.88
C SER A 87 -21.78 50.53 -3.96
N ARG A 88 -23.04 50.13 -4.06
CA ARG A 88 -24.02 50.75 -4.95
C ARG A 88 -25.35 50.95 -4.22
N THR A 89 -26.03 52.06 -4.51
CA THR A 89 -27.43 52.28 -4.14
C THR A 89 -28.26 52.42 -5.42
N ARG A 90 -29.59 52.35 -5.30
CA ARG A 90 -30.50 52.46 -6.45
C ARG A 90 -30.29 53.76 -7.26
N THR A 91 -30.00 54.87 -6.58
CA THR A 91 -29.95 56.21 -7.18
C THR A 91 -28.54 56.77 -7.35
N THR A 92 -27.50 56.09 -6.85
CA THR A 92 -26.14 56.63 -6.84
C THR A 92 -25.12 55.56 -7.21
N ILE A 93 -24.26 55.89 -8.17
CA ILE A 93 -23.12 55.08 -8.61
C ILE A 93 -21.83 55.83 -8.24
N PRO A 94 -21.23 55.54 -7.06
CA PRO A 94 -19.93 56.10 -6.69
C PRO A 94 -18.83 55.79 -7.73
N ARG A 95 -17.71 56.52 -7.67
CA ARG A 95 -16.55 56.26 -8.53
C ARG A 95 -16.02 54.82 -8.38
N HIS A 96 -16.12 54.27 -7.18
CA HIS A 96 -15.77 52.89 -6.82
C HIS A 96 -17.04 52.07 -6.51
N ALA A 97 -18.02 52.13 -7.42
CA ALA A 97 -19.26 51.36 -7.28
C ALA A 97 -19.05 49.88 -7.63
N LEU A 98 -19.83 49.02 -6.97
CA LEU A 98 -20.04 47.65 -7.42
C LEU A 98 -20.83 47.70 -8.74
N ARG A 99 -20.21 47.25 -9.82
CA ARG A 99 -20.80 47.28 -11.17
C ARG A 99 -21.37 45.94 -11.57
N ASP A 100 -20.59 44.89 -11.33
CA ASP A 100 -20.84 43.55 -11.81
C ASP A 100 -20.74 42.57 -10.62
N LEU A 101 -21.60 41.56 -10.65
CA LEU A 101 -21.61 40.39 -9.79
C LEU A 101 -20.91 39.28 -10.55
N ARG A 102 -20.15 38.47 -9.82
CA ARG A 102 -19.43 37.32 -10.36
C ARG A 102 -19.65 36.12 -9.45
N PRO A 103 -19.77 34.89 -9.97
CA PRO A 103 -19.92 33.69 -9.16
C PRO A 103 -18.92 33.64 -8.00
N GLY A 104 -19.38 33.29 -6.80
CA GLY A 104 -18.56 33.19 -5.59
C GLY A 104 -18.30 34.52 -4.88
N MET A 105 -18.83 35.64 -5.37
CA MET A 105 -18.72 36.93 -4.68
C MET A 105 -19.64 36.99 -3.46
N GLY A 106 -19.11 37.38 -2.29
CA GLY A 106 -19.93 37.65 -1.12
C GLY A 106 -20.45 39.10 -1.13
N LEU A 107 -21.68 39.28 -0.67
CA LEU A 107 -22.42 40.53 -0.73
C LEU A 107 -22.96 40.93 0.64
N TRP A 108 -22.89 42.22 0.95
CA TRP A 108 -23.69 42.85 2.00
C TRP A 108 -24.92 43.51 1.38
N LEU A 109 -26.10 43.08 1.79
CA LEU A 109 -27.38 43.62 1.38
C LEU A 109 -28.04 44.36 2.54
N LYS A 110 -28.37 45.63 2.35
CA LYS A 110 -29.21 46.38 3.29
C LYS A 110 -30.65 46.40 2.79
N LEU A 111 -31.51 45.62 3.43
CA LEU A 111 -32.94 45.56 3.15
C LEU A 111 -33.68 46.62 3.98
N GLY A 112 -34.62 47.32 3.34
CA GLY A 112 -35.58 48.18 4.03
C GLY A 112 -36.90 47.48 4.30
N GLY A 113 -37.84 48.19 4.96
CA GLY A 113 -39.12 47.61 5.37
C GLY A 113 -39.02 46.87 6.70
N ASP A 114 -40.11 46.22 7.11
CA ASP A 114 -40.23 45.52 8.39
C ASP A 114 -40.49 44.02 8.23
N GLU A 115 -40.61 43.53 6.98
CA GLU A 115 -40.91 42.13 6.66
C GLU A 115 -39.71 41.46 5.97
N PRO A 116 -39.42 40.18 6.23
CA PRO A 116 -38.45 39.41 5.48
C PRO A 116 -38.81 39.27 3.99
N PHE A 117 -37.81 38.97 3.16
CA PHE A 117 -37.95 38.79 1.72
C PHE A 117 -37.25 37.51 1.25
N GLU A 118 -38.01 36.59 0.65
CA GLU A 118 -37.47 35.38 0.03
C GLU A 118 -36.80 35.71 -1.31
N TRP A 119 -35.50 35.52 -1.39
CA TRP A 119 -34.74 35.78 -2.60
C TRP A 119 -34.24 34.49 -3.24
N THR A 120 -34.85 34.12 -4.36
CA THR A 120 -34.43 32.98 -5.19
C THR A 120 -33.55 33.46 -6.35
N ARG A 121 -32.42 32.79 -6.56
CA ARG A 121 -31.45 33.13 -7.62
C ARG A 121 -30.83 31.86 -8.24
N PRO A 122 -30.40 31.92 -9.52
CA PRO A 122 -29.75 30.78 -10.16
C PRO A 122 -28.37 30.49 -9.55
N VAL A 123 -27.94 29.24 -9.67
CA VAL A 123 -26.60 28.74 -9.32
C VAL A 123 -25.89 28.33 -10.61
N VAL A 124 -24.62 28.69 -10.75
CA VAL A 124 -23.79 28.22 -11.87
C VAL A 124 -23.50 26.74 -11.69
N ALA A 125 -23.90 25.93 -12.68
CA ALA A 125 -23.57 24.52 -12.71
C ALA A 125 -22.06 24.29 -12.77
N GLY A 126 -21.60 23.19 -12.15
CA GLY A 126 -20.20 22.81 -12.21
C GLY A 126 -19.31 23.42 -11.12
N GLY A 127 -19.85 24.14 -10.13
CA GLY A 127 -19.05 24.71 -9.03
C GLY A 127 -18.39 26.05 -9.33
N VAL A 128 -17.72 26.63 -8.32
CA VAL A 128 -17.08 27.95 -8.41
C VAL A 128 -15.65 27.92 -7.91
N LEU A 129 -14.72 28.43 -8.73
CA LEU A 129 -13.35 28.70 -8.32
C LEU A 129 -13.22 30.15 -7.84
N VAL A 130 -12.93 30.33 -6.55
CA VAL A 130 -12.76 31.66 -5.94
C VAL A 130 -11.28 31.96 -5.73
N SER A 131 -10.81 33.14 -6.14
CA SER A 131 -9.47 33.63 -5.82
C SER A 131 -9.49 34.48 -4.56
N LEU A 132 -8.72 34.07 -3.56
CA LEU A 132 -8.57 34.73 -2.26
C LEU A 132 -7.22 35.43 -2.18
N ARG A 133 -7.17 36.59 -1.51
CA ARG A 133 -5.95 37.33 -1.23
C ARG A 133 -5.58 37.22 0.24
N ALA A 134 -4.30 37.39 0.56
CA ALA A 134 -3.87 37.63 1.93
C ALA A 134 -4.64 38.83 2.53
N GLY A 135 -5.06 38.68 3.78
CA GLY A 135 -6.00 39.58 4.44
C GLY A 135 -7.45 39.10 4.30
N ARG A 136 -8.40 40.05 4.26
CA ARG A 136 -9.83 39.73 4.28
C ARG A 136 -10.39 39.52 2.88
N ASN A 137 -11.30 38.56 2.79
CA ASN A 137 -12.06 38.21 1.59
C ASN A 137 -13.54 38.08 1.97
N LEU A 138 -14.45 38.59 1.12
CA LEU A 138 -15.89 38.38 1.27
C LEU A 138 -16.38 37.54 0.09
N VAL A 139 -16.77 36.31 0.38
CA VAL A 139 -17.07 35.29 -0.63
C VAL A 139 -18.42 34.65 -0.38
N GLY A 140 -19.03 34.10 -1.44
CA GLY A 140 -20.19 33.24 -1.32
C GLY A 140 -19.75 31.78 -1.14
N TRP A 141 -20.53 30.97 -0.42
CA TRP A 141 -20.36 29.52 -0.38
C TRP A 141 -21.18 28.85 -1.49
N ALA A 142 -20.51 28.19 -2.43
CA ALA A 142 -21.13 27.46 -3.53
C ALA A 142 -21.13 25.92 -3.36
N GLY A 143 -20.61 25.42 -2.22
CA GLY A 143 -20.56 24.00 -1.94
C GLY A 143 -21.90 23.40 -1.52
N THR A 144 -21.87 22.21 -0.93
CA THR A 144 -23.06 21.50 -0.46
C THR A 144 -23.62 22.15 0.81
N ASP A 145 -24.93 22.02 1.00
CA ASP A 145 -25.63 22.40 2.23
C ASP A 145 -25.17 21.52 3.41
N GLY A 146 -25.11 22.09 4.61
CA GLY A 146 -24.67 21.39 5.83
C GLY A 146 -23.20 20.97 5.87
N THR A 147 -22.33 21.44 4.95
CA THR A 147 -20.90 21.10 5.00
C THR A 147 -20.28 21.64 6.29
N ALA A 148 -19.63 20.77 7.07
CA ALA A 148 -18.94 21.19 8.29
C ALA A 148 -17.86 22.24 7.97
N ILE A 149 -17.80 23.32 8.76
CA ILE A 149 -16.88 24.44 8.51
C ILE A 149 -15.41 24.00 8.49
N GLU A 150 -15.05 23.03 9.34
CA GLU A 150 -13.70 22.50 9.44
C GLU A 150 -13.29 21.75 8.17
N GLU A 151 -14.24 21.03 7.57
CA GLU A 151 -14.04 20.32 6.33
C GLU A 151 -13.87 21.28 5.15
N ALA A 152 -14.77 22.25 5.02
CA ALA A 152 -14.71 23.24 3.95
C ALA A 152 -13.37 24.00 3.92
N LEU A 153 -12.81 24.28 5.10
CA LEU A 153 -11.64 25.14 5.28
C LEU A 153 -10.31 24.39 5.51
N ARG A 154 -10.34 23.06 5.71
CA ARG A 154 -9.16 22.21 5.97
C ARG A 154 -7.98 22.50 5.04
N ARG A 155 -8.30 22.77 3.77
CA ARG A 155 -7.36 23.06 2.67
C ARG A 155 -6.46 24.27 2.91
N PHE A 156 -6.90 25.27 3.68
CA PHE A 156 -6.10 26.46 3.96
C PHE A 156 -5.04 26.23 5.03
N GLY A 157 -5.12 25.12 5.78
CA GLY A 157 -4.16 24.75 6.82
C GLY A 157 -3.79 25.92 7.73
N GLY A 158 -2.48 26.14 7.91
CA GLY A 158 -1.95 27.23 8.73
C GLY A 158 -2.13 28.64 8.16
N SER A 159 -2.62 28.79 6.91
CA SER A 159 -2.89 30.09 6.32
C SER A 159 -4.22 30.71 6.77
N LEU A 160 -5.13 29.91 7.34
CA LEU A 160 -6.42 30.38 7.82
C LEU A 160 -6.32 31.08 9.18
N LEU A 161 -6.75 32.33 9.25
CA LEU A 161 -6.79 33.09 10.52
C LEU A 161 -8.16 33.05 11.18
N ALA A 162 -9.22 33.30 10.42
CA ALA A 162 -10.58 33.32 10.90
C ALA A 162 -11.58 33.24 9.74
N VAL A 163 -12.75 32.68 10.03
CA VAL A 163 -13.94 32.79 9.20
C VAL A 163 -15.09 33.36 10.02
N SER A 164 -15.94 34.16 9.39
CA SER A 164 -17.14 34.66 10.05
C SER A 164 -18.32 34.75 9.09
N GLN A 165 -19.48 34.34 9.58
CA GLN A 165 -20.77 34.46 8.92
C GLN A 165 -21.62 35.47 9.67
N TRP A 166 -22.50 36.19 8.97
CA TRP A 166 -23.44 37.10 9.60
C TRP A 166 -24.79 36.40 9.75
N ASP A 167 -25.23 36.24 10.99
CA ASP A 167 -26.58 35.82 11.29
C ASP A 167 -27.52 37.03 11.20
N ALA A 168 -28.36 37.01 10.17
CA ALA A 168 -29.31 38.07 9.89
C ALA A 168 -30.44 38.14 10.94
N ASP A 169 -30.76 37.05 11.64
CA ASP A 169 -31.78 37.04 12.67
C ASP A 169 -31.30 37.73 13.95
N SER A 170 -30.13 37.34 14.44
CA SER A 170 -29.54 37.98 15.64
C SER A 170 -28.85 39.32 15.35
N GLN A 171 -28.65 39.66 14.07
CA GLN A 171 -27.81 40.78 13.61
C GLN A 171 -26.41 40.70 14.27
N GLY A 172 -25.85 39.49 14.29
CA GLY A 172 -24.60 39.13 14.94
C GLY A 172 -23.66 38.34 14.01
N TYR A 173 -22.44 38.07 14.47
CA TYR A 173 -21.52 37.21 13.74
C TYR A 173 -21.40 35.86 14.43
N ASP A 174 -21.42 34.83 13.61
CA ASP A 174 -20.85 33.54 13.95
C ASP A 174 -19.41 33.45 13.48
N HIS A 175 -18.57 32.80 14.29
CA HIS A 175 -17.13 32.79 14.08
C HIS A 175 -16.59 31.37 14.10
N TYR A 176 -15.59 31.13 13.25
CA TYR A 176 -14.73 29.97 13.29
C TYR A 176 -13.27 30.41 13.29
N ARG A 177 -12.48 29.85 14.20
CA ARG A 177 -11.02 29.97 14.19
C ARG A 177 -10.39 28.61 14.43
N PRO A 178 -9.41 28.18 13.62
CA PRO A 178 -8.77 26.88 13.78
C PRO A 178 -7.96 26.76 15.08
N ASP A 179 -7.53 27.89 15.67
CA ASP A 179 -6.76 27.95 16.91
C ASP A 179 -7.63 28.08 18.19
N ALA A 180 -8.94 28.25 18.04
CA ALA A 180 -9.85 28.42 19.17
C ALA A 180 -10.45 27.08 19.59
N GLY A 181 -10.62 26.88 20.91
CA GLY A 181 -11.34 25.70 21.40
C GLY A 181 -12.80 25.70 20.93
N HIS A 182 -13.36 24.50 20.70
CA HIS A 182 -14.72 24.28 20.16
C HIS A 182 -15.81 25.20 20.75
N SER A 183 -15.76 25.51 22.05
CA SER A 183 -16.74 26.39 22.70
C SER A 183 -16.71 27.86 22.26
N ARG A 184 -15.70 28.28 21.49
CA ARG A 184 -15.57 29.62 20.90
C ARG A 184 -15.91 29.66 19.42
N ASN A 185 -16.03 28.51 18.76
CA ASN A 185 -16.45 28.42 17.38
C ASN A 185 -17.98 28.26 17.36
N THR A 186 -18.67 29.30 16.93
CA THR A 186 -20.14 29.30 16.83
C THR A 186 -20.63 28.99 15.42
N LEU A 187 -19.78 29.23 14.42
CA LEU A 187 -20.01 28.75 13.05
C LEU A 187 -19.59 27.28 12.97
N VAL A 188 -20.53 26.38 12.68
CA VAL A 188 -20.29 24.92 12.67
C VAL A 188 -20.48 24.30 11.29
N GLU A 189 -21.42 24.81 10.51
CA GLU A 189 -21.82 24.29 9.20
C GLU A 189 -22.02 25.45 8.21
N LEU A 190 -21.98 25.16 6.92
CA LEU A 190 -22.17 26.12 5.84
C LEU A 190 -23.36 25.71 4.98
N GLU A 191 -24.22 26.68 4.65
CA GLU A 191 -25.33 26.51 3.73
C GLU A 191 -25.04 27.20 2.40
N ARG A 192 -25.42 26.56 1.31
CA ARG A 192 -25.20 27.10 -0.04
C ARG A 192 -25.85 28.46 -0.14
N GLY A 193 -25.08 29.42 -0.64
CA GLY A 193 -25.51 30.80 -0.76
C GLY A 193 -25.18 31.66 0.45
N ASP A 194 -24.56 31.11 1.50
CA ASP A 194 -24.01 31.88 2.61
C ASP A 194 -22.94 32.86 2.14
N GLY A 195 -22.90 34.03 2.79
CA GLY A 195 -21.80 34.97 2.65
C GLY A 195 -20.80 34.80 3.79
N LEU A 196 -19.50 34.73 3.47
CA LEU A 196 -18.43 34.44 4.42
C LEU A 196 -17.34 35.51 4.35
N TRP A 197 -16.94 36.00 5.52
CA TRP A 197 -15.63 36.63 5.68
C TRP A 197 -14.58 35.54 5.88
N VAL A 198 -13.56 35.52 5.03
CA VAL A 198 -12.41 34.61 5.14
C VAL A 198 -11.14 35.44 5.25
N GLU A 199 -10.39 35.28 6.34
CA GLU A 199 -9.14 35.98 6.60
C GLU A 199 -7.95 35.02 6.48
N LEU A 200 -7.00 35.32 5.59
CA LEU A 200 -5.85 34.48 5.28
C LEU A 200 -4.51 35.21 5.48
N THR A 201 -3.44 34.47 5.75
CA THR A 201 -2.06 35.00 5.75
C THR A 201 -1.41 35.01 4.36
N ALA A 202 -1.94 34.26 3.41
CA ALA A 202 -1.42 34.11 2.06
C ALA A 202 -2.56 34.11 1.03
N ASP A 203 -2.23 34.40 -0.23
CA ASP A 203 -3.14 34.24 -1.35
C ASP A 203 -3.50 32.75 -1.54
N ALA A 204 -4.73 32.46 -1.94
CA ALA A 204 -5.20 31.10 -2.15
C ALA A 204 -6.23 31.04 -3.29
N ARG A 205 -6.49 29.83 -3.78
CA ARG A 205 -7.64 29.51 -4.64
C ARG A 205 -8.53 28.52 -3.90
N TRP A 206 -9.83 28.67 -4.07
CA TRP A 206 -10.82 27.87 -3.37
C TRP A 206 -11.86 27.33 -4.35
N TRP A 207 -11.78 26.04 -4.63
CA TRP A 207 -12.78 25.32 -5.41
C TRP A 207 -13.94 24.90 -4.51
N GLN A 208 -15.11 25.49 -4.75
CA GLN A 208 -16.32 25.27 -3.97
C GLN A 208 -17.28 24.35 -4.74
N SER A 209 -16.93 23.07 -4.83
CA SER A 209 -17.81 21.98 -5.27
C SER A 209 -17.19 20.63 -4.97
N GLU A 210 -18.00 19.65 -4.58
CA GLU A 210 -17.51 18.30 -4.27
C GLU A 210 -17.27 17.47 -5.54
N ALA A 211 -18.08 17.59 -6.60
CA ALA A 211 -17.88 16.80 -7.83
C ALA A 211 -18.59 17.38 -9.08
N ALA A 212 -18.94 18.67 -9.09
CA ALA A 212 -19.82 19.18 -10.13
C ALA A 212 -19.13 19.10 -11.52
N GLY A 213 -19.82 18.45 -12.46
CA GLY A 213 -19.31 18.14 -13.80
C GLY A 213 -18.75 16.71 -13.96
N VAL A 214 -18.75 15.88 -12.90
CA VAL A 214 -18.36 14.46 -13.00
C VAL A 214 -19.59 13.56 -12.96
N GLU A 215 -19.81 12.79 -14.02
CA GLU A 215 -20.80 11.72 -14.07
C GLU A 215 -20.14 10.38 -13.72
N PHE A 216 -20.67 9.65 -12.74
CA PHE A 216 -20.12 8.35 -12.35
C PHE A 216 -21.02 7.21 -12.83
N THR A 217 -20.41 6.22 -13.50
CA THR A 217 -21.04 4.95 -13.87
C THR A 217 -20.28 3.80 -13.22
N PHE A 218 -20.99 2.95 -12.48
CA PHE A 218 -20.41 1.75 -11.85
C PHE A 218 -21.11 0.52 -12.42
N SER A 219 -20.33 -0.48 -12.82
CA SER A 219 -20.88 -1.79 -13.20
C SER A 219 -21.45 -2.53 -11.98
N ASP A 220 -22.34 -3.50 -12.21
CA ASP A 220 -23.00 -4.28 -11.14
C ASP A 220 -22.01 -5.08 -10.28
N SER A 221 -20.78 -5.30 -10.76
CA SER A 221 -19.73 -6.02 -10.02
C SER A 221 -18.97 -5.14 -9.03
N VAL A 222 -19.14 -3.81 -9.06
CA VAL A 222 -18.45 -2.90 -8.15
C VAL A 222 -19.25 -2.78 -6.84
N PRO A 223 -18.66 -3.11 -5.68
CA PRO A 223 -19.35 -2.95 -4.41
C PRO A 223 -19.62 -1.48 -4.05
N ALA A 224 -20.74 -1.20 -3.38
CA ALA A 224 -21.18 0.15 -3.05
C ALA A 224 -20.16 0.94 -2.21
N GLU A 225 -19.41 0.27 -1.34
CA GLU A 225 -18.34 0.87 -0.55
C GLU A 225 -17.20 1.41 -1.42
N ARG A 226 -16.95 0.81 -2.59
CA ARG A 226 -15.95 1.30 -3.55
C ARG A 226 -16.43 2.52 -4.32
N HIS A 227 -17.75 2.75 -4.42
CA HIS A 227 -18.30 3.94 -5.09
C HIS A 227 -17.88 5.21 -4.36
N ALA A 228 -18.10 5.25 -3.04
CA ALA A 228 -17.76 6.40 -2.22
C ALA A 228 -16.26 6.71 -2.24
N LEU A 229 -15.41 5.67 -2.26
CA LEU A 229 -13.96 5.83 -2.37
C LEU A 229 -13.58 6.54 -3.67
N VAL A 230 -14.03 6.04 -4.83
CA VAL A 230 -13.71 6.65 -6.14
C VAL A 230 -14.25 8.07 -6.24
N GLN A 231 -15.48 8.31 -5.76
CA GLN A 231 -16.10 9.64 -5.79
C GLN A 231 -15.30 10.64 -4.95
N ASN A 232 -14.92 10.27 -3.72
CA ASN A 232 -14.16 11.14 -2.81
C ASN A 232 -12.73 11.41 -3.31
N ASP A 233 -12.07 10.39 -3.88
CA ASP A 233 -10.73 10.59 -4.45
C ASP A 233 -10.79 11.44 -5.72
N MET A 234 -11.77 11.23 -6.60
CA MET A 234 -11.94 12.07 -7.79
C MET A 234 -12.28 13.51 -7.42
N ALA A 235 -13.13 13.74 -6.41
CA ALA A 235 -13.41 15.06 -5.84
C ALA A 235 -12.12 15.77 -5.40
N SER A 236 -11.24 15.04 -4.71
CA SER A 236 -9.94 15.54 -4.24
C SER A 236 -9.01 15.87 -5.41
N VAL A 237 -8.97 15.01 -6.44
CA VAL A 237 -8.18 15.22 -7.66
C VAL A 237 -8.65 16.47 -8.41
N VAL A 238 -9.95 16.59 -8.67
CA VAL A 238 -10.53 17.75 -9.37
C VAL A 238 -10.23 19.04 -8.61
N THR A 239 -10.40 19.03 -7.29
CA THR A 239 -10.08 20.15 -6.41
C THR A 239 -8.60 20.54 -6.51
N PHE A 240 -7.69 19.56 -6.43
CA PHE A 240 -6.25 19.78 -6.54
C PHE A 240 -5.91 20.55 -7.82
N TYR A 241 -6.35 20.07 -8.99
CA TYR A 241 -6.03 20.74 -10.25
C TYR A 241 -6.70 22.13 -10.38
N ALA A 242 -7.95 22.27 -9.91
CA ALA A 242 -8.65 23.54 -9.95
C ALA A 242 -7.98 24.62 -9.09
N GLU A 243 -7.58 24.27 -7.87
CA GLU A 243 -6.95 25.20 -6.93
C GLU A 243 -5.48 25.46 -7.29
N ARG A 244 -4.75 24.42 -7.71
CA ARG A 244 -3.33 24.52 -8.04
C ARG A 244 -3.06 25.22 -9.35
N TYR A 245 -3.86 24.95 -10.39
CA TYR A 245 -3.64 25.50 -11.73
C TYR A 245 -4.66 26.55 -12.14
N GLY A 246 -5.75 26.72 -11.38
CA GLY A 246 -6.77 27.71 -11.70
C GLY A 246 -7.63 27.32 -12.89
N ILE A 247 -7.65 26.03 -13.22
CA ILE A 247 -8.38 25.49 -14.35
C ILE A 247 -9.78 25.12 -13.86
N LYS A 248 -10.82 25.68 -14.48
CA LYS A 248 -12.18 25.22 -14.21
C LYS A 248 -12.30 23.77 -14.72
N PRO A 249 -12.74 22.81 -13.88
CA PRO A 249 -12.96 21.44 -14.31
C PRO A 249 -13.90 21.37 -15.53
N PRO A 250 -13.53 20.63 -16.59
CA PRO A 250 -14.46 20.35 -17.68
C PRO A 250 -15.53 19.35 -17.23
N GLU A 251 -16.60 19.21 -18.01
CA GLU A 251 -17.53 18.09 -17.84
C GLU A 251 -16.90 16.81 -18.36
N PHE A 252 -16.95 15.74 -17.55
CA PHE A 252 -16.43 14.41 -17.90
C PHE A 252 -17.17 13.32 -17.12
N SER A 253 -16.89 12.06 -17.46
CA SER A 253 -17.44 10.89 -16.79
C SER A 253 -16.34 9.98 -16.26
N VAL A 254 -16.66 9.20 -15.24
CA VAL A 254 -15.82 8.14 -14.68
C VAL A 254 -16.62 6.85 -14.71
N THR A 255 -16.14 5.87 -15.48
CA THR A 255 -16.72 4.53 -15.57
C THR A 255 -15.81 3.54 -14.85
N VAL A 256 -16.39 2.83 -13.87
CA VAL A 256 -15.69 1.83 -13.07
C VAL A 256 -16.29 0.46 -13.37
N ASP A 257 -15.47 -0.43 -13.92
CA ASP A 257 -15.90 -1.75 -14.36
C ASP A 257 -14.77 -2.78 -14.15
N PHE A 258 -15.07 -3.83 -13.39
CA PHE A 258 -14.06 -4.84 -13.02
C PHE A 258 -13.66 -5.73 -14.20
N ASP A 259 -14.49 -5.80 -15.25
CA ASP A 259 -14.24 -6.61 -16.45
C ASP A 259 -13.39 -5.87 -17.50
N LEU A 260 -12.89 -4.68 -17.21
CA LEU A 260 -12.01 -3.93 -18.11
C LEU A 260 -10.63 -4.60 -18.23
N ASP A 261 -10.23 -4.93 -19.46
CA ASP A 261 -8.89 -5.45 -19.82
C ASP A 261 -7.80 -4.35 -19.88
N ILE A 262 -7.97 -3.28 -19.11
CA ILE A 262 -7.01 -2.19 -18.97
C ILE A 262 -6.86 -1.86 -17.50
N PHE A 263 -5.68 -1.38 -17.07
CA PHE A 263 -5.51 -0.93 -15.69
C PHE A 263 -6.37 0.31 -15.42
N ALA A 264 -6.09 1.39 -16.14
CA ALA A 264 -6.87 2.62 -16.22
C ALA A 264 -6.70 3.24 -17.61
N GLY A 265 -7.53 4.20 -17.99
CA GLY A 265 -7.33 4.96 -19.21
C GLY A 265 -8.38 6.04 -19.46
N VAL A 266 -8.17 6.84 -20.52
CA VAL A 266 -9.11 7.89 -20.93
C VAL A 266 -9.62 7.72 -22.37
N ARG A 267 -10.91 8.02 -22.56
CA ARG A 267 -11.57 8.15 -23.87
C ARG A 267 -12.28 9.51 -23.98
N ALA A 268 -11.72 10.45 -24.72
CA ALA A 268 -12.27 11.79 -24.99
C ALA A 268 -12.64 12.62 -23.74
N ARG A 269 -13.69 12.26 -23.01
CA ARG A 269 -14.17 12.85 -21.75
C ARG A 269 -14.63 11.79 -20.74
N GLU A 270 -14.10 10.58 -20.82
CA GLU A 270 -14.43 9.46 -19.94
C GLU A 270 -13.13 8.88 -19.38
N ILE A 271 -13.07 8.74 -18.06
CA ILE A 271 -12.02 7.99 -17.36
C ILE A 271 -12.55 6.57 -17.13
N LEU A 272 -11.73 5.56 -17.41
CA LEU A 272 -12.03 4.14 -17.23
C LEU A 272 -11.14 3.56 -16.13
N ILE A 273 -11.74 2.88 -15.15
CA ILE A 273 -11.03 2.30 -14.00
C ILE A 273 -11.41 0.83 -13.83
N SER A 274 -10.41 -0.05 -13.83
CA SER A 274 -10.59 -1.50 -13.55
C SER A 274 -10.49 -1.85 -12.07
N GLN A 275 -10.75 -3.13 -11.75
CA GLN A 275 -10.49 -3.68 -10.42
C GLN A 275 -9.01 -3.52 -10.01
N ALA A 276 -8.07 -3.82 -10.91
CA ALA A 276 -6.64 -3.74 -10.60
C ALA A 276 -6.21 -2.32 -10.20
N ALA A 277 -6.78 -1.29 -10.82
CA ALA A 277 -6.53 0.11 -10.43
C ALA A 277 -7.20 0.47 -9.10
N LEU A 278 -8.36 -0.09 -8.79
CA LEU A 278 -9.06 0.13 -7.51
C LEU A 278 -8.37 -0.51 -6.31
N ASP A 279 -7.76 -1.66 -6.51
CA ASP A 279 -6.97 -2.36 -5.48
C ASP A 279 -5.54 -1.81 -5.39
N TYR A 280 -5.18 -0.86 -6.26
CA TYR A 280 -3.89 -0.21 -6.22
C TYR A 280 -3.81 0.80 -5.07
N ALA A 281 -2.77 0.69 -4.25
CA ALA A 281 -2.55 1.55 -3.08
C ALA A 281 -2.48 3.05 -3.41
N TYR A 282 -2.24 3.40 -4.69
CA TYR A 282 -2.13 4.77 -5.18
C TYR A 282 -3.27 5.15 -6.14
N LEU A 283 -4.49 4.65 -5.91
CA LEU A 283 -5.68 4.98 -6.71
C LEU A 283 -5.81 6.49 -6.98
N GLY A 284 -5.65 7.35 -5.96
CA GLY A 284 -5.72 8.80 -6.13
C GLY A 284 -4.70 9.36 -7.12
N ALA A 285 -3.49 8.80 -7.19
CA ALA A 285 -2.46 9.20 -8.16
C ALA A 285 -2.81 8.74 -9.57
N THR A 286 -3.37 7.53 -9.70
CA THR A 286 -3.91 7.01 -10.96
C THR A 286 -5.06 7.89 -11.45
N LEU A 287 -6.01 8.25 -10.59
CA LEU A 287 -7.10 9.17 -10.94
C LEU A 287 -6.57 10.56 -11.33
N ALA A 288 -5.55 11.06 -10.62
CA ALA A 288 -4.89 12.31 -10.97
C ALA A 288 -4.18 12.25 -12.33
N HIS A 289 -3.55 11.13 -12.66
CA HIS A 289 -2.95 10.86 -13.97
C HIS A 289 -4.02 10.88 -15.06
N GLU A 290 -5.08 10.08 -14.92
CA GLU A 290 -6.14 9.99 -15.92
C GLU A 290 -6.89 11.31 -16.10
N TYR A 291 -7.20 12.00 -14.99
CA TYR A 291 -7.85 13.30 -15.08
C TYR A 291 -6.95 14.35 -15.76
N PHE A 292 -5.62 14.23 -15.66
CA PHE A 292 -4.74 15.12 -16.42
C PHE A 292 -4.90 14.94 -17.92
N HIS A 293 -5.17 13.72 -18.43
CA HIS A 293 -5.48 13.53 -19.86
C HIS A 293 -6.75 14.26 -20.29
N ILE A 294 -7.77 14.34 -19.42
CA ILE A 294 -8.97 15.15 -19.66
C ILE A 294 -8.59 16.65 -19.80
N LEU A 295 -7.70 17.13 -18.93
CA LEU A 295 -7.20 18.51 -18.99
C LEU A 295 -6.36 18.77 -20.24
N GLN A 296 -5.48 17.84 -20.63
CA GLN A 296 -4.67 17.95 -21.84
C GLN A 296 -5.53 18.12 -23.09
N GLY A 297 -6.55 17.28 -23.27
CA GLY A 297 -7.49 17.39 -24.39
C GLY A 297 -8.30 18.69 -24.36
N ARG A 298 -8.67 19.17 -23.16
CA ARG A 298 -9.39 20.43 -22.99
C ARG A 298 -8.53 21.66 -23.30
N LEU A 299 -7.29 21.67 -22.82
CA LEU A 299 -6.37 22.80 -22.95
C LEU A 299 -5.83 22.92 -24.38
N GLY A 300 -5.53 21.80 -25.02
CA GLY A 300 -5.03 21.77 -26.40
C GLY A 300 -6.11 21.80 -27.49
N ASP A 301 -7.40 21.78 -27.13
CA ASP A 301 -8.55 21.78 -28.05
C ASP A 301 -8.50 20.67 -29.13
N TYR A 302 -8.03 19.46 -28.78
CA TYR A 302 -7.92 18.33 -29.72
C TYR A 302 -8.81 17.14 -29.33
N PRO A 303 -9.51 16.51 -30.30
CA PRO A 303 -10.53 15.51 -29.99
C PRO A 303 -10.06 14.06 -29.83
N ALA A 304 -8.88 13.64 -30.32
CA ALA A 304 -8.45 12.22 -30.22
C ALA A 304 -7.00 11.87 -30.65
N ILE A 305 -6.32 12.69 -31.45
CA ILE A 305 -4.96 12.40 -31.92
C ILE A 305 -4.02 13.31 -31.17
N ASP A 306 -3.13 12.69 -30.40
CA ASP A 306 -2.16 13.34 -29.54
C ASP A 306 -1.22 14.23 -30.39
N PRO A 307 -1.38 15.57 -30.37
CA PRO A 307 -0.53 16.45 -31.16
C PRO A 307 0.88 16.52 -30.55
N SER A 308 1.04 16.06 -29.31
CA SER A 308 2.28 16.04 -28.53
C SER A 308 3.00 14.69 -28.65
N PRO A 309 4.33 14.63 -28.46
CA PRO A 309 5.07 13.39 -28.29
C PRO A 309 4.49 12.57 -27.13
N ARG A 310 4.40 11.24 -27.29
CA ARG A 310 3.77 10.40 -26.25
C ARG A 310 4.48 10.49 -24.90
N TRP A 311 5.81 10.64 -24.89
CA TRP A 311 6.53 10.86 -23.62
C TRP A 311 6.11 12.17 -22.93
N MET A 312 5.75 13.22 -23.67
CA MET A 312 5.30 14.48 -23.08
C MET A 312 3.88 14.33 -22.52
N THR A 313 3.00 13.62 -23.24
CA THR A 313 1.61 13.34 -22.81
C THR A 313 1.57 12.48 -21.55
N GLU A 314 2.18 11.30 -21.60
CA GLU A 314 2.18 10.35 -20.50
C GLU A 314 3.08 10.80 -19.35
N GLY A 315 4.21 11.44 -19.67
CA GLY A 315 5.12 12.00 -18.68
C GLY A 315 4.51 13.15 -17.89
N ALA A 316 3.76 14.05 -18.54
CA ALA A 316 3.06 15.13 -17.84
C ALA A 316 1.94 14.61 -16.95
N ALA A 317 1.17 13.61 -17.39
CA ALA A 317 0.16 12.97 -16.57
C ALA A 317 0.77 12.26 -15.34
N THR A 318 1.86 11.51 -15.55
CA THR A 318 2.59 10.83 -14.46
C THR A 318 3.24 11.82 -13.50
N TYR A 319 3.79 12.92 -14.04
CA TYR A 319 4.38 13.98 -13.24
C TYR A 319 3.33 14.65 -12.35
N ALA A 320 2.17 14.98 -12.93
CA ALA A 320 1.06 15.61 -12.24
C ALA A 320 0.41 14.68 -11.19
N GLY A 321 0.28 13.38 -11.50
CA GLY A 321 -0.09 12.36 -10.52
C GLY A 321 0.84 12.35 -9.31
N GLY A 322 2.16 12.37 -9.52
CA GLY A 322 3.14 12.49 -8.43
C GLY A 322 3.05 13.80 -7.63
N LEU A 323 2.73 14.92 -8.27
CA LEU A 323 2.49 16.19 -7.56
C LEU A 323 1.25 16.11 -6.66
N TYR A 324 0.20 15.43 -7.12
CA TYR A 324 -0.98 15.14 -6.31
C TYR A 324 -0.63 14.25 -5.11
N GLU A 325 0.18 13.20 -5.30
CA GLU A 325 0.62 12.34 -4.19
C GLU A 325 1.36 13.11 -3.10
N ARG A 326 2.28 14.00 -3.50
CA ARG A 326 3.02 14.84 -2.57
C ARG A 326 2.09 15.73 -1.75
N GLU A 327 1.10 16.35 -2.39
CA GLU A 327 0.17 17.24 -1.69
C GLU A 327 -0.80 16.48 -0.78
N ARG A 328 -1.29 15.32 -1.25
CA ARG A 328 -2.26 14.50 -0.54
C ARG A 328 -1.65 13.75 0.64
N TRP A 329 -0.47 13.17 0.46
CA TRP A 329 0.16 12.24 1.43
C TRP A 329 1.47 12.74 2.01
N GLY A 330 1.96 13.91 1.58
CA GLY A 330 3.24 14.43 2.04
C GLY A 330 4.44 13.67 1.50
N THR A 331 4.28 12.90 0.41
CA THR A 331 5.37 12.11 -0.19
C THR A 331 6.56 13.01 -0.53
N PRO A 332 7.77 12.74 0.01
CA PRO A 332 8.93 13.57 -0.27
C PRO A 332 9.25 13.65 -1.76
N ALA A 333 9.64 14.84 -2.23
CA ALA A 333 10.06 15.09 -3.61
C ALA A 333 11.16 14.13 -4.08
N GLU A 334 12.13 13.87 -3.19
CA GLU A 334 13.23 12.94 -3.46
C GLU A 334 12.75 11.51 -3.66
N SER A 335 11.80 11.02 -2.85
CA SER A 335 11.25 9.67 -2.99
C SER A 335 10.58 9.46 -4.35
N LEU A 336 9.78 10.44 -4.82
CA LEU A 336 9.16 10.40 -6.15
C LEU A 336 10.22 10.38 -7.26
N ARG A 337 11.22 11.26 -7.17
CA ARG A 337 12.33 11.33 -8.13
C ARG A 337 13.13 10.03 -8.18
N LEU A 338 13.46 9.45 -7.03
CA LEU A 338 14.23 8.20 -6.94
C LEU A 338 13.43 7.03 -7.50
N SER A 339 12.14 6.94 -7.19
CA SER A 339 11.26 5.93 -7.79
C SER A 339 11.23 6.05 -9.31
N ARG A 340 11.15 7.27 -9.85
CA ARG A 340 11.17 7.52 -11.29
C ARG A 340 12.52 7.19 -11.92
N LEU A 341 13.62 7.63 -11.31
CA LEU A 341 14.98 7.35 -11.77
C LEU A 341 15.21 5.84 -11.84
N ARG A 342 14.89 5.10 -10.76
CA ARG A 342 14.95 3.65 -10.72
C ARG A 342 14.26 3.00 -11.90
N HIS A 343 12.99 3.32 -12.11
CA HIS A 343 12.20 2.76 -13.17
C HIS A 343 12.78 3.13 -14.54
N SER A 344 13.32 4.34 -14.70
CA SER A 344 13.95 4.79 -15.94
C SER A 344 15.24 4.04 -16.29
N LEU A 345 15.95 3.47 -15.30
CA LEU A 345 17.17 2.68 -15.55
C LEU A 345 16.90 1.37 -16.30
N ALA A 346 15.65 0.88 -16.28
CA ALA A 346 15.26 -0.28 -17.07
C ALA A 346 15.05 0.05 -18.57
N ILE A 347 15.16 1.33 -18.96
CA ILE A 347 15.01 1.79 -20.34
C ILE A 347 16.38 2.16 -20.91
N SER A 348 16.81 1.39 -21.90
CA SER A 348 18.07 1.64 -22.62
C SER A 348 17.93 2.70 -23.71
N GLU A 349 16.71 2.85 -24.24
CA GLU A 349 16.34 3.81 -25.28
C GLU A 349 16.48 5.25 -24.77
N GLN A 350 16.78 6.17 -25.69
CA GLN A 350 16.78 7.59 -25.39
C GLN A 350 15.35 8.13 -25.39
N LEU A 351 15.13 9.27 -24.72
CA LEU A 351 13.79 9.85 -24.62
C LEU A 351 13.19 10.22 -25.99
N ASP A 352 14.01 10.65 -26.95
CA ASP A 352 13.55 11.04 -28.29
C ASP A 352 13.03 9.85 -29.10
N ASP A 353 13.61 8.66 -28.93
CA ASP A 353 13.12 7.38 -29.48
C ASP A 353 11.71 7.04 -28.96
N LEU A 354 11.30 7.60 -27.83
CA LEU A 354 9.98 7.39 -27.23
C LEU A 354 8.86 8.25 -27.82
N THR A 355 9.18 9.18 -28.73
CA THR A 355 8.22 10.13 -29.35
C THR A 355 6.97 9.43 -29.93
N LEU A 356 7.14 8.30 -30.61
CA LEU A 356 6.06 7.52 -31.23
C LEU A 356 5.93 6.10 -30.66
N SER A 357 6.62 5.82 -29.54
CA SER A 357 6.86 4.46 -29.11
C SER A 357 5.58 3.73 -28.68
N ARG A 358 5.47 2.47 -29.10
CA ARG A 358 4.44 1.53 -28.63
C ARG A 358 4.76 0.99 -27.23
N LEU A 359 5.93 1.30 -26.66
CA LEU A 359 6.35 0.78 -25.35
C LEU A 359 5.41 1.23 -24.22
N PHE A 360 4.82 2.42 -24.32
CA PHE A 360 3.79 2.88 -23.37
C PHE A 360 2.59 1.93 -23.28
N TYR A 361 2.20 1.28 -24.39
CA TYR A 361 1.05 0.35 -24.42
C TYR A 361 1.39 -1.08 -24.02
N ARG A 362 2.67 -1.39 -23.71
CA ARG A 362 3.09 -2.73 -23.26
C ARG A 362 3.23 -2.82 -21.73
N GLY A 363 2.58 -1.92 -20.99
CA GLY A 363 2.57 -1.94 -19.52
C GLY A 363 3.92 -1.59 -18.88
N ALA A 364 4.78 -0.84 -19.59
CA ALA A 364 6.12 -0.54 -19.09
C ALA A 364 6.08 0.72 -18.19
N GLY A 365 5.74 0.54 -16.90
CA GLY A 365 5.94 1.56 -15.85
C GLY A 365 7.30 2.30 -15.88
N PRO A 366 8.40 1.64 -16.29
CA PRO A 366 9.68 2.28 -16.64
C PRO A 366 9.60 3.50 -17.57
N VAL A 367 8.79 3.44 -18.63
CA VAL A 367 8.73 4.49 -19.66
C VAL A 367 8.00 5.73 -19.13
N TYR A 368 6.90 5.54 -18.39
CA TYR A 368 6.18 6.61 -17.70
C TYR A 368 7.09 7.37 -16.72
N SER A 369 7.94 6.62 -16.02
CA SER A 369 8.87 7.15 -15.04
C SER A 369 10.00 7.97 -15.67
N LEU A 370 10.59 7.47 -16.77
CA LEU A 370 11.56 8.23 -17.57
C LEU A 370 10.95 9.52 -18.10
N ALA A 371 9.74 9.43 -18.65
CA ALA A 371 8.99 10.57 -19.16
C ALA A 371 8.68 11.62 -18.07
N ALA A 372 8.24 11.19 -16.89
CA ALA A 372 7.98 12.08 -15.76
C ALA A 372 9.25 12.74 -15.22
N LEU A 373 10.39 12.04 -15.23
CA LEU A 373 11.69 12.60 -14.87
C LEU A 373 12.11 13.70 -15.86
N ALA A 374 11.77 13.53 -17.14
CA ALA A 374 12.00 14.53 -18.17
C ALA A 374 11.14 15.79 -17.97
N LEU A 375 9.87 15.62 -17.58
CA LEU A 375 8.99 16.74 -17.23
C LEU A 375 9.48 17.49 -15.99
N GLU A 376 9.99 16.77 -15.00
CA GLU A 376 10.57 17.38 -13.81
C GLU A 376 11.78 18.26 -14.15
N TRP A 377 12.67 17.76 -15.01
CA TRP A 377 13.81 18.53 -15.52
C TRP A 377 13.33 19.80 -16.23
N LEU A 378 12.34 19.70 -17.13
CA LEU A 378 11.75 20.85 -17.84
C LEU A 378 11.12 21.85 -16.89
N SER A 379 10.37 21.38 -15.89
CA SER A 379 9.70 22.25 -14.94
C SER A 379 10.68 23.10 -14.13
N GLY A 380 11.84 22.57 -13.73
CA GLY A 380 12.80 23.42 -13.04
C GLY A 380 13.80 24.13 -13.94
N TYR A 381 13.99 23.70 -15.20
CA TYR A 381 14.64 24.54 -16.20
C TYR A 381 13.83 25.83 -16.40
N ALA A 382 12.51 25.71 -16.55
CA ALA A 382 11.59 26.85 -16.67
C ALA A 382 11.48 27.68 -15.38
N ALA A 383 11.76 27.09 -14.22
CA ALA A 383 11.78 27.77 -12.93
C ALA A 383 13.04 28.61 -12.70
N ALA A 384 14.15 28.28 -13.37
CA ALA A 384 15.42 28.93 -13.14
C ALA A 384 15.40 30.38 -13.65
N ASP A 385 15.98 31.31 -12.87
CA ASP A 385 16.12 32.73 -13.26
C ASP A 385 16.87 32.88 -14.60
N SER A 386 17.77 31.95 -14.90
CA SER A 386 18.46 31.84 -16.19
C SER A 386 18.87 30.38 -16.49
N PRO A 387 19.02 30.02 -17.77
CA PRO A 387 19.56 28.71 -18.17
C PRO A 387 20.92 28.38 -17.53
N ASP A 388 21.79 29.39 -17.37
CA ASP A 388 23.14 29.22 -16.81
C ASP A 388 23.15 28.88 -15.31
N THR A 389 22.04 29.13 -14.60
CA THR A 389 21.90 28.85 -13.16
C THR A 389 21.20 27.53 -12.87
N PHE A 390 20.73 26.83 -13.90
CA PHE A 390 20.02 25.57 -13.76
C PHE A 390 21.00 24.41 -13.55
N ASP A 391 21.09 23.92 -12.30
CA ASP A 391 21.87 22.74 -11.93
C ASP A 391 20.95 21.66 -11.33
N PRO A 392 20.45 20.72 -12.15
CA PRO A 392 19.55 19.66 -11.68
C PRO A 392 20.28 18.55 -10.91
N THR A 393 21.61 18.64 -10.76
CA THR A 393 22.43 17.71 -9.97
C THR A 393 22.85 18.29 -8.61
N GLY A 394 22.56 19.57 -8.37
CA GLY A 394 22.92 20.26 -7.14
C GLY A 394 22.12 19.78 -5.92
N PRO A 395 22.68 19.87 -4.70
CA PRO A 395 22.06 19.36 -3.47
C PRO A 395 20.75 20.06 -3.06
N GLY A 396 20.44 21.23 -3.64
CA GLY A 396 19.18 21.92 -3.41
C GLY A 396 18.01 21.38 -4.25
N TRP A 397 18.30 20.71 -5.36
CA TRP A 397 17.31 20.18 -6.28
C TRP A 397 16.56 18.98 -5.72
N SER A 398 17.24 18.12 -4.93
CA SER A 398 16.64 16.89 -4.40
C SER A 398 15.39 17.15 -3.55
N ASN A 399 15.35 18.26 -2.82
CA ASN A 399 14.27 18.58 -1.90
C ASN A 399 13.08 19.31 -2.53
N GLN A 400 13.19 19.72 -3.81
CA GLN A 400 12.14 20.45 -4.50
C GLN A 400 11.70 19.68 -5.74
N LEU A 401 10.41 19.36 -5.87
CA LEU A 401 9.80 19.14 -7.17
C LEU A 401 9.36 20.51 -7.67
N PRO A 402 9.96 21.04 -8.75
CA PRO A 402 9.60 22.34 -9.29
C PRO A 402 8.12 22.39 -9.59
N ASP A 403 7.42 23.29 -8.91
CA ASP A 403 5.98 23.42 -8.99
C ASP A 403 5.57 24.55 -9.93
N HIS A 404 6.02 24.44 -11.18
CA HIS A 404 5.66 25.41 -12.19
C HIS A 404 4.56 24.82 -13.09
N ALA A 405 3.52 25.62 -13.33
CA ALA A 405 2.43 25.31 -14.24
C ALA A 405 2.86 25.27 -15.72
N THR A 406 4.16 25.38 -16.01
CA THR A 406 4.70 25.46 -17.38
C THR A 406 4.28 24.28 -18.25
N TYR A 407 4.17 23.07 -17.70
CA TYR A 407 3.69 21.92 -18.47
C TYR A 407 2.19 21.99 -18.78
N VAL A 408 1.39 22.71 -17.98
CA VAL A 408 -0.01 23.08 -18.29
C VAL A 408 -0.04 24.17 -19.36
N ASP A 409 0.82 25.18 -19.24
CA ASP A 409 0.94 26.26 -20.22
C ASP A 409 1.31 25.72 -21.61
N TYR A 410 2.13 24.67 -21.67
CA TYR A 410 2.45 23.94 -22.90
C TYR A 410 1.18 23.42 -23.62
N TYR A 411 0.26 22.77 -22.90
CA TYR A 411 -0.99 22.30 -23.50
C TYR A 411 -1.91 23.44 -23.90
N ALA A 412 -1.89 24.57 -23.17
CA ALA A 412 -2.62 25.77 -23.60
C ALA A 412 -2.00 26.39 -24.87
N ALA A 413 -0.67 26.39 -24.99
CA ALA A 413 0.04 26.87 -26.18
C ALA A 413 -0.23 25.98 -27.40
N LEU A 414 -0.34 24.66 -27.20
CA LEU A 414 -0.67 23.68 -28.25
C LEU A 414 -1.97 24.02 -29.00
N ALA A 415 -2.98 24.60 -28.33
CA ALA A 415 -4.23 24.99 -28.98
C ALA A 415 -4.06 26.11 -30.04
N SER A 416 -2.94 26.82 -30.00
CA SER A 416 -2.66 27.98 -30.87
C SER A 416 -1.44 27.82 -31.78
N ALA A 417 -0.62 26.79 -31.56
CA ALA A 417 0.59 26.52 -32.32
C ALA A 417 0.30 25.70 -33.58
N ASP A 418 1.15 25.82 -34.61
CA ASP A 418 1.05 25.00 -35.82
C ASP A 418 1.45 23.54 -35.57
N ASP A 419 2.42 23.33 -34.67
CA ASP A 419 2.83 22.01 -34.20
C ASP A 419 3.34 22.03 -32.74
N TRP A 420 3.63 20.85 -32.19
CA TRP A 420 4.07 20.72 -30.82
C TRP A 420 5.46 21.27 -30.54
N ARG A 421 6.34 21.33 -31.54
CA ARG A 421 7.69 21.87 -31.38
C ARG A 421 7.61 23.38 -31.19
N GLU A 422 6.76 24.05 -31.96
CA GLU A 422 6.48 25.48 -31.76
C GLU A 422 5.88 25.74 -30.37
N ALA A 423 4.88 24.97 -29.94
CA ALA A 423 4.32 25.10 -28.58
C ALA A 423 5.38 24.85 -27.49
N PHE A 424 6.27 23.87 -27.70
CA PHE A 424 7.35 23.54 -26.78
C PHE A 424 8.35 24.69 -26.66
N GLU A 425 8.85 25.19 -27.79
CA GLU A 425 9.79 26.32 -27.83
C GLU A 425 9.19 27.59 -27.23
N ALA A 426 7.92 27.90 -27.56
CA ALA A 426 7.23 29.06 -27.02
C ALA A 426 7.06 28.99 -25.50
N THR A 427 6.91 27.78 -24.95
CA THR A 427 6.64 27.57 -23.53
C THR A 427 7.93 27.49 -22.71
N PHE A 428 8.91 26.70 -23.16
CA PHE A 428 10.12 26.41 -22.40
C PHE A 428 11.32 27.27 -22.82
N GLY A 429 11.23 28.00 -23.93
CA GLY A 429 12.35 28.77 -24.47
C GLY A 429 13.55 27.91 -24.89
N LEU A 430 13.30 26.64 -25.22
CA LEU A 430 14.30 25.63 -25.55
C LEU A 430 13.80 24.81 -26.76
N SER A 431 14.68 24.50 -27.71
CA SER A 431 14.31 23.60 -28.79
C SER A 431 14.18 22.16 -28.27
N PRO A 432 13.30 21.31 -28.84
CA PRO A 432 13.19 19.91 -28.41
C PRO A 432 14.51 19.14 -28.52
N ASP A 433 15.33 19.46 -29.53
CA ASP A 433 16.59 18.75 -29.76
C ASP A 433 17.63 19.13 -28.68
N ASP A 434 17.74 20.41 -28.32
CA ASP A 434 18.60 20.87 -27.22
C ASP A 434 18.15 20.30 -25.86
N PHE A 435 16.84 20.15 -25.69
CA PHE A 435 16.26 19.49 -24.52
C PHE A 435 16.68 18.02 -24.43
N TYR A 436 16.52 17.23 -25.49
CA TYR A 436 16.87 15.81 -25.46
C TYR A 436 18.35 15.61 -25.13
N GLU A 437 19.26 16.37 -25.76
CA GLU A 437 20.69 16.31 -25.45
C GLU A 437 21.00 16.64 -23.98
N SER A 438 20.38 17.72 -23.46
CA SER A 438 20.59 18.17 -22.09
C SER A 438 20.00 17.18 -21.06
N PHE A 439 18.83 16.62 -21.35
CA PHE A 439 18.17 15.64 -20.49
C PHE A 439 18.93 14.32 -20.45
N GLU A 440 19.43 13.80 -21.57
CA GLU A 440 20.21 12.56 -21.57
C GLU A 440 21.55 12.72 -20.83
N SER A 441 22.16 13.90 -20.94
CA SER A 441 23.33 14.27 -20.13
C SER A 441 23.00 14.27 -18.64
N TYR A 442 21.85 14.84 -18.26
CA TYR A 442 21.35 14.82 -16.88
C TYR A 442 21.07 13.40 -16.39
N ARG A 443 20.34 12.58 -17.16
CA ARG A 443 20.01 11.19 -16.82
C ARG A 443 21.28 10.37 -16.60
N SER A 444 22.27 10.54 -17.48
CA SER A 444 23.58 9.89 -17.36
C SER A 444 24.32 10.34 -16.10
N ALA A 445 24.36 11.65 -15.81
CA ALA A 445 25.02 12.19 -14.63
C ALA A 445 24.34 11.75 -13.31
N LEU A 446 23.00 11.69 -13.28
CA LEU A 446 22.26 11.14 -12.15
C LEU A 446 22.58 9.67 -11.93
N THR A 447 22.61 8.90 -13.00
CA THR A 447 22.92 7.47 -12.94
C THR A 447 24.33 7.25 -12.43
N LEU A 448 25.33 7.97 -12.96
CA LEU A 448 26.72 7.87 -12.55
C LEU A 448 26.99 8.43 -11.14
N SER A 449 26.29 9.48 -10.70
CA SER A 449 26.51 10.03 -9.37
C SER A 449 25.94 9.14 -8.26
N ARG A 450 24.79 8.49 -8.50
CA ARG A 450 24.15 7.62 -7.51
C ARG A 450 24.50 6.14 -7.65
N PHE A 451 24.82 5.71 -8.86
CA PHE A 451 25.22 4.34 -9.18
C PHE A 451 26.48 4.35 -10.06
N PRO A 452 27.64 4.78 -9.52
CA PRO A 452 28.86 5.01 -10.30
C PRO A 452 29.35 3.83 -11.12
N HIS A 453 28.89 2.62 -10.80
CA HIS A 453 29.28 1.39 -11.45
C HIS A 453 28.26 0.86 -12.49
N LEU A 454 27.08 1.47 -12.64
CA LEU A 454 26.18 1.15 -13.76
C LEU A 454 26.66 1.73 -15.10
N GLY A 455 27.65 2.62 -15.07
CA GLY A 455 28.30 3.14 -16.28
C GLY A 455 29.44 2.25 -16.80
N ASP A 456 29.90 1.28 -16.01
CA ASP A 456 31.03 0.44 -16.35
C ASP A 456 30.52 -0.89 -16.97
N ASN A 457 30.67 -1.03 -18.29
CA ASN A 457 30.46 -2.31 -19.00
C ASN A 457 31.57 -3.31 -18.62
N GLU A 458 31.64 -3.75 -17.36
CA GLU A 458 32.57 -4.80 -16.95
C GLU A 458 31.98 -6.20 -17.18
N GLU A 459 32.74 -7.06 -17.86
CA GLU A 459 32.45 -8.49 -18.13
C GLU A 459 32.60 -9.39 -16.87
N ARG A 460 32.43 -8.84 -15.66
CA ARG A 460 32.62 -9.58 -14.40
C ARG A 460 31.59 -9.16 -13.34
N PRO A 461 31.18 -10.11 -12.46
CA PRO A 461 30.36 -9.79 -11.31
C PRO A 461 31.04 -8.71 -10.48
N LEU A 462 30.38 -7.58 -10.30
CA LEU A 462 30.96 -6.45 -9.58
C LEU A 462 30.54 -6.50 -8.11
N LEU A 463 31.50 -6.71 -7.23
CA LEU A 463 31.29 -6.61 -5.78
C LEU A 463 31.52 -5.16 -5.31
N VAL A 464 30.43 -4.47 -5.00
CA VAL A 464 30.38 -3.09 -4.51
C VAL A 464 30.15 -3.11 -3.00
N LEU A 465 31.10 -2.57 -2.24
CA LEU A 465 30.93 -2.34 -0.80
C LEU A 465 30.48 -0.91 -0.57
N VAL A 466 29.44 -0.72 0.23
CA VAL A 466 28.77 0.57 0.45
C VAL A 466 28.89 0.93 1.93
N GLY A 467 29.31 2.16 2.22
CA GLY A 467 29.60 2.61 3.58
C GLY A 467 30.99 2.21 4.08
N ASP A 468 31.29 2.57 5.34
CA ASP A 468 32.60 2.37 5.97
C ASP A 468 32.80 0.92 6.45
N THR A 469 33.03 0.01 5.51
CA THR A 469 33.37 -1.38 5.83
C THR A 469 34.84 -1.49 6.28
N PRO A 470 35.17 -2.10 7.44
CA PRO A 470 36.56 -2.29 7.85
C PRO A 470 37.37 -3.07 6.81
N THR A 471 38.62 -2.67 6.57
CA THR A 471 39.49 -3.27 5.52
C THR A 471 39.66 -4.79 5.66
N GLU A 472 39.71 -5.30 6.89
CA GLU A 472 39.78 -6.75 7.15
C GLU A 472 38.49 -7.46 6.74
N THR A 473 37.34 -6.87 7.03
CA THR A 473 36.00 -7.36 6.64
C THR A 473 35.83 -7.32 5.12
N GLU A 474 36.21 -6.21 4.47
CA GLU A 474 36.23 -6.10 3.01
C GLU A 474 37.08 -7.22 2.38
N ALA A 475 38.30 -7.42 2.87
CA ALA A 475 39.19 -8.47 2.36
C ALA A 475 38.58 -9.86 2.55
N ALA A 476 37.92 -10.13 3.68
CA ALA A 476 37.25 -11.39 3.96
C ALA A 476 36.04 -11.62 3.02
N ILE A 477 35.22 -10.60 2.79
CA ILE A 477 34.07 -10.66 1.87
C ILE A 477 34.56 -10.90 0.44
N ARG A 478 35.57 -10.16 -0.03
CA ARG A 478 36.15 -10.34 -1.37
C ARG A 478 36.74 -11.74 -1.56
N ALA A 479 37.42 -12.27 -0.53
CA ALA A 479 37.95 -13.63 -0.57
C ALA A 479 36.81 -14.67 -0.65
N ARG A 480 35.77 -14.54 0.18
CA ARG A 480 34.58 -15.42 0.15
C ARG A 480 33.87 -15.39 -1.20
N PHE A 481 33.73 -14.19 -1.78
CA PHE A 481 33.12 -14.00 -3.10
C PHE A 481 33.96 -14.65 -4.20
N ALA A 482 35.28 -14.49 -4.18
CA ALA A 482 36.18 -15.14 -5.13
C ALA A 482 36.10 -16.68 -5.03
N THR A 483 36.09 -17.24 -3.81
CA THR A 483 35.91 -18.69 -3.60
C THR A 483 34.57 -19.17 -4.14
N MET A 484 33.50 -18.41 -3.96
CA MET A 484 32.19 -18.73 -4.51
C MET A 484 32.21 -18.76 -6.05
N LEU A 485 32.75 -17.72 -6.69
CA LEU A 485 32.84 -17.66 -8.15
C LEU A 485 33.69 -18.80 -8.73
N GLU A 486 34.82 -19.13 -8.08
CA GLU A 486 35.68 -20.25 -8.48
C GLU A 486 34.93 -21.58 -8.35
N LEU A 487 34.22 -21.79 -7.24
CA LEU A 487 33.43 -23.00 -7.03
C LEU A 487 32.34 -23.17 -8.09
N PHE A 488 31.55 -22.11 -8.36
CA PHE A 488 30.50 -22.19 -9.37
C PHE A 488 31.07 -22.46 -10.76
N ALA A 489 32.16 -21.78 -11.13
CA ALA A 489 32.80 -21.97 -12.42
C ALA A 489 33.42 -23.37 -12.59
N THR A 490 34.08 -23.91 -11.57
CA THR A 490 34.87 -25.14 -11.69
C THR A 490 34.08 -26.41 -11.35
N ARG A 491 33.24 -26.37 -10.31
CA ARG A 491 32.52 -27.53 -9.79
C ARG A 491 31.13 -27.66 -10.37
N LEU A 492 30.41 -26.54 -10.50
CA LEU A 492 29.03 -26.50 -11.04
C LEU A 492 28.99 -26.14 -12.55
N ALA A 493 30.15 -25.91 -13.17
CA ALA A 493 30.31 -25.40 -14.54
C ALA A 493 29.54 -24.10 -14.84
N ALA A 494 29.06 -23.40 -13.82
CA ALA A 494 28.32 -22.15 -13.89
C ALA A 494 29.31 -20.98 -13.99
N GLY A 495 29.54 -20.49 -15.21
CA GLY A 495 30.38 -19.31 -15.44
C GLY A 495 29.87 -18.07 -14.70
N SER A 496 30.74 -17.07 -14.55
CA SER A 496 30.37 -15.80 -13.94
C SER A 496 29.33 -15.06 -14.79
N ALA A 497 28.27 -14.55 -14.17
CA ALA A 497 27.30 -13.66 -14.81
C ALA A 497 27.67 -12.19 -14.56
N ASP A 498 27.36 -11.32 -15.51
CA ASP A 498 27.52 -9.86 -15.36
C ASP A 498 26.37 -9.31 -14.51
N TYR A 499 26.58 -9.19 -13.20
CA TYR A 499 25.63 -8.55 -12.27
C TYR A 499 26.39 -7.92 -11.11
N ALA A 500 25.81 -6.91 -10.46
CA ALA A 500 26.43 -6.27 -9.32
C ALA A 500 25.88 -6.84 -8.00
N ILE A 501 26.78 -6.98 -7.02
CA ILE A 501 26.45 -7.31 -5.64
C ILE A 501 26.83 -6.12 -4.79
N TYR A 502 25.83 -5.50 -4.16
CA TYR A 502 26.00 -4.47 -3.17
C TYR A 502 26.01 -5.07 -1.78
N ILE A 503 27.04 -4.76 -1.01
CA ILE A 503 27.11 -5.10 0.39
C ILE A 503 27.30 -3.84 1.20
N GLY A 504 26.28 -3.46 1.96
CA GLY A 504 26.33 -2.34 2.89
C GLY A 504 27.04 -2.71 4.17
N ALA A 505 27.75 -1.75 4.76
CA ALA A 505 28.25 -1.88 6.12
C ALA A 505 27.11 -2.17 7.13
N ASP A 506 25.93 -1.63 6.84
CA ASP A 506 24.68 -1.71 7.63
C ASP A 506 23.46 -1.46 6.72
N ALA A 507 22.25 -1.50 7.27
CA ALA A 507 21.03 -1.20 6.53
C ALA A 507 20.98 0.27 6.04
N ASP A 508 21.47 1.21 6.84
CA ASP A 508 21.44 2.65 6.55
C ASP A 508 22.33 3.00 5.35
N SER A 509 23.51 2.40 5.24
CA SER A 509 24.42 2.56 4.10
C SER A 509 23.83 2.02 2.80
N LEU A 510 22.84 1.12 2.89
CA LEU A 510 22.07 0.64 1.74
C LEU A 510 20.79 1.41 1.51
N ALA A 511 20.37 2.30 2.43
CA ALA A 511 19.06 2.93 2.38
C ALA A 511 18.81 3.61 1.03
N ASP A 512 19.77 4.36 0.51
CA ASP A 512 19.63 5.03 -0.78
C ASP A 512 19.59 4.05 -1.96
N ILE A 513 20.43 3.00 -1.92
CA ILE A 513 20.51 2.00 -3.00
C ILE A 513 19.28 1.11 -3.01
N TYR A 514 18.85 0.66 -1.84
CA TYR A 514 17.67 -0.16 -1.62
C TYR A 514 16.40 0.65 -1.87
N LEU A 515 16.28 1.89 -1.40
CA LEU A 515 15.15 2.75 -1.74
C LEU A 515 15.08 2.99 -3.24
N ALA A 516 16.22 3.25 -3.87
CA ALA A 516 16.28 3.40 -5.31
C ALA A 516 16.20 2.06 -6.08
N TRP A 517 16.08 0.91 -5.41
CA TRP A 517 15.95 -0.42 -6.03
C TRP A 517 14.60 -1.09 -5.71
N ALA A 518 14.27 -1.26 -4.44
CA ALA A 518 13.00 -1.79 -3.93
C ALA A 518 11.87 -0.74 -3.97
N GLY A 519 12.19 0.55 -3.89
CA GLY A 519 11.16 1.63 -3.87
C GLY A 519 10.48 1.78 -2.52
N THR A 520 11.02 1.10 -1.52
CA THR A 520 10.62 1.13 -0.13
C THR A 520 11.87 1.37 0.70
N GLU A 521 11.69 1.86 1.93
CA GLU A 521 12.78 1.88 2.90
C GLU A 521 13.28 0.45 3.18
N VAL A 522 14.55 0.35 3.56
CA VAL A 522 15.15 -0.93 3.98
C VAL A 522 14.37 -1.41 5.23
N PRO A 523 13.79 -2.62 5.22
CA PRO A 523 13.15 -3.18 6.41
C PRO A 523 14.09 -3.18 7.61
N GLU A 524 13.58 -2.95 8.82
CA GLU A 524 14.41 -2.95 10.05
C GLU A 524 15.13 -4.30 10.27
N ASP A 525 14.58 -5.40 9.74
CA ASP A 525 15.13 -6.76 9.78
C ASP A 525 15.78 -7.20 8.46
N PHE A 526 16.13 -6.24 7.59
CA PHE A 526 16.73 -6.53 6.31
C PHE A 526 18.09 -7.23 6.44
N CYS A 527 18.13 -8.47 5.98
CA CYS A 527 19.38 -9.23 5.86
C CYS A 527 19.91 -9.14 4.42
N SER A 528 19.10 -9.58 3.46
CA SER A 528 19.43 -9.56 2.04
C SER A 528 18.19 -9.70 1.17
N GLU A 529 18.25 -9.16 -0.04
CA GLU A 529 17.25 -9.41 -1.07
C GLU A 529 17.93 -9.43 -2.45
N ALA A 530 17.45 -10.30 -3.34
CA ALA A 530 17.82 -10.24 -4.74
C ALA A 530 16.55 -10.24 -5.59
N LYS A 531 16.65 -9.53 -6.71
CA LYS A 531 15.60 -9.44 -7.70
C LYS A 531 16.19 -9.81 -9.04
N GLN A 532 15.37 -10.49 -9.84
CA GLN A 532 15.74 -11.17 -11.09
C GLN A 532 16.78 -10.43 -11.92
N GLY A 533 17.98 -11.03 -12.00
CA GLY A 533 18.94 -10.80 -13.07
C GLY A 533 19.83 -9.57 -12.99
N VAL A 534 19.73 -8.72 -11.95
CA VAL A 534 20.48 -7.44 -11.98
C VAL A 534 21.26 -7.12 -10.71
N PHE A 535 20.71 -7.34 -9.50
CA PHE A 535 21.37 -6.92 -8.25
C PHE A 535 21.12 -7.84 -7.06
N LEU A 536 22.16 -8.05 -6.24
CA LEU A 536 22.05 -8.53 -4.86
C LEU A 536 22.34 -7.36 -3.91
N ILE A 537 21.50 -7.16 -2.90
CA ILE A 537 21.75 -6.22 -1.80
C ILE A 537 21.78 -7.03 -0.48
N ALA A 538 22.85 -6.89 0.30
CA ALA A 538 22.98 -7.53 1.61
C ALA A 538 23.77 -6.65 2.59
N THR A 539 23.62 -6.83 3.90
CA THR A 539 24.47 -6.15 4.89
C THR A 539 25.67 -7.01 5.30
N VAL A 540 26.74 -6.40 5.81
CA VAL A 540 27.89 -7.12 6.40
C VAL A 540 27.43 -8.06 7.51
N ASP A 541 26.59 -7.57 8.44
CA ASP A 541 26.03 -8.38 9.54
C ASP A 541 25.28 -9.62 9.05
N CYS A 542 24.54 -9.49 7.94
CA CYS A 542 23.87 -10.62 7.31
C CYS A 542 24.86 -11.67 6.79
N LEU A 543 25.96 -11.23 6.16
CA LEU A 543 26.98 -12.13 5.64
C LEU A 543 27.83 -12.80 6.73
N GLU A 544 27.99 -12.14 7.86
CA GLU A 544 28.65 -12.73 9.03
C GLU A 544 27.76 -13.74 9.74
N SER A 545 26.47 -13.43 9.89
CA SER A 545 25.49 -14.31 10.55
C SER A 545 25.04 -15.48 9.67
N SER A 546 24.99 -15.31 8.35
CA SER A 546 24.60 -16.34 7.39
C SER A 546 25.46 -16.25 6.12
N PRO A 547 26.61 -16.93 6.10
CA PRO A 547 27.48 -16.92 4.93
C PRO A 547 26.84 -17.52 3.66
N ARG A 548 25.74 -18.27 3.80
CA ARG A 548 24.97 -18.88 2.70
C ARG A 548 24.18 -17.86 1.87
N VAL A 549 24.02 -16.64 2.38
CA VAL A 549 23.32 -15.58 1.67
C VAL A 549 23.99 -15.26 0.33
N LEU A 550 25.32 -15.25 0.26
CA LEU A 550 26.02 -15.01 -1.01
C LEU A 550 25.76 -16.11 -2.04
N SER A 551 25.84 -17.39 -1.63
CA SER A 551 25.67 -18.52 -2.55
C SER A 551 24.24 -18.64 -3.08
N GLY A 552 23.24 -18.41 -2.21
CA GLY A 552 21.84 -18.59 -2.62
C GLY A 552 21.46 -17.56 -3.66
N GLN A 553 21.91 -16.33 -3.44
CA GLN A 553 21.65 -15.21 -4.31
C GLN A 553 22.47 -15.27 -5.60
N HIS A 554 23.73 -15.74 -5.53
CA HIS A 554 24.51 -16.03 -6.72
C HIS A 554 23.83 -17.09 -7.59
N THR A 555 23.30 -18.17 -6.99
CA THR A 555 22.58 -19.21 -7.71
C THR A 555 21.37 -18.65 -8.43
N TYR A 556 20.61 -17.76 -7.75
CA TYR A 556 19.49 -17.04 -8.35
C TYR A 556 19.89 -16.22 -9.58
N SER A 557 20.96 -15.42 -9.47
CA SER A 557 21.48 -14.60 -10.58
C SER A 557 21.99 -15.45 -11.75
N VAL A 558 22.71 -16.54 -11.49
CA VAL A 558 23.20 -17.46 -12.51
C VAL A 558 22.04 -18.09 -13.27
N ARG A 559 21.02 -18.59 -12.57
CA ARG A 559 19.78 -19.13 -13.18
C ARG A 559 19.10 -18.10 -14.07
N ALA A 560 18.88 -16.88 -13.56
CA ALA A 560 18.18 -15.83 -14.30
C ALA A 560 18.90 -15.47 -15.60
N ARG A 561 20.23 -15.58 -15.63
CA ARG A 561 21.04 -15.32 -16.82
C ARG A 561 21.05 -16.48 -17.82
N LEU A 562 21.16 -17.72 -17.33
CA LEU A 562 21.20 -18.91 -18.18
C LEU A 562 19.84 -19.18 -18.83
N ALA A 563 18.75 -18.87 -18.12
CA ALA A 563 17.38 -18.93 -18.63
C ALA A 563 16.63 -17.60 -18.35
N PRO A 564 16.86 -16.55 -19.15
CA PRO A 564 16.14 -15.28 -19.05
C PRO A 564 14.65 -15.49 -19.23
N TRP A 565 13.83 -14.84 -18.39
CA TRP A 565 12.37 -15.02 -18.43
C TRP A 565 11.78 -14.57 -19.77
N GLU A 566 12.40 -13.59 -20.42
CA GLU A 566 12.00 -13.06 -21.73
C GLU A 566 12.21 -14.06 -22.87
N SER A 567 13.14 -15.00 -22.71
CA SER A 567 13.45 -16.01 -23.73
C SER A 567 12.55 -17.25 -23.69
N LEU A 568 11.68 -17.36 -22.69
CA LEU A 568 10.81 -18.51 -22.51
C LEU A 568 9.39 -18.15 -22.97
N GLU A 569 8.78 -18.99 -23.81
CA GLU A 569 7.40 -18.76 -24.29
C GLU A 569 6.42 -18.62 -23.11
N PRO A 570 5.40 -17.75 -23.23
CA PRO A 570 4.38 -17.62 -22.19
C PRO A 570 3.58 -18.91 -22.06
N VAL A 571 3.71 -19.58 -20.92
CA VAL A 571 2.83 -20.66 -20.49
C VAL A 571 1.73 -20.06 -19.60
N GLU A 572 0.48 -20.48 -19.80
CA GLU A 572 -0.59 -20.19 -18.83
C GLU A 572 -0.18 -20.76 -17.45
N TYR A 573 -0.39 -19.98 -16.40
CA TYR A 573 -0.10 -20.26 -14.97
C TYR A 573 -0.26 -21.75 -14.54
N PRO A 574 0.48 -22.25 -13.51
CA PRO A 574 1.07 -21.49 -12.40
C PRO A 574 2.59 -21.70 -12.17
N TYR A 575 3.32 -22.16 -13.18
CA TYR A 575 4.75 -22.48 -13.02
C TYR A 575 5.66 -21.29 -13.33
N ASP A 576 6.79 -21.21 -12.63
CA ASP A 576 7.95 -20.51 -13.17
C ASP A 576 8.25 -21.14 -14.55
N ARG A 577 8.42 -20.31 -15.59
CA ARG A 577 8.71 -20.80 -16.96
C ARG A 577 9.95 -21.70 -17.01
N ARG A 578 10.77 -21.65 -15.97
CA ARG A 578 12.00 -22.44 -15.78
C ARG A 578 11.77 -23.79 -15.10
N GLY A 579 10.53 -24.25 -14.88
CA GLY A 579 10.21 -25.58 -14.34
C GLY A 579 9.57 -25.57 -12.95
N PRO A 580 9.36 -26.75 -12.34
CA PRO A 580 8.65 -26.86 -11.08
C PRO A 580 9.47 -26.26 -9.92
N MET A 581 8.78 -25.67 -8.95
CA MET A 581 9.42 -24.97 -7.83
C MET A 581 10.34 -25.85 -7.01
N TRP A 582 10.02 -27.13 -6.82
CA TRP A 582 10.91 -28.05 -6.12
C TRP A 582 12.28 -28.18 -6.80
N LEU A 583 12.35 -28.15 -8.13
CA LEU A 583 13.61 -28.26 -8.86
C LEU A 583 14.46 -27.02 -8.65
N LEU A 584 13.82 -25.85 -8.77
CA LEU A 584 14.43 -24.55 -8.55
C LEU A 584 15.01 -24.44 -7.14
N LEU A 585 14.19 -24.74 -6.11
CA LEU A 585 14.61 -24.70 -4.70
C LEU A 585 15.66 -25.77 -4.39
N GLY A 586 15.58 -26.93 -5.04
CA GLY A 586 16.50 -28.05 -4.83
C GLY A 586 17.90 -27.73 -5.34
N ILE A 587 18.00 -27.18 -6.54
CA ILE A 587 19.28 -26.73 -7.12
C ILE A 587 19.89 -25.61 -6.26
N ASP A 588 19.09 -24.63 -5.84
CA ASP A 588 19.55 -23.54 -4.97
C ASP A 588 20.09 -24.06 -3.64
N ALA A 589 19.30 -24.91 -2.96
CA ALA A 589 19.70 -25.48 -1.68
C ALA A 589 20.95 -26.37 -1.83
N TYR A 590 21.06 -27.13 -2.91
CA TYR A 590 22.23 -27.95 -3.17
C TYR A 590 23.49 -27.10 -3.38
N ALA A 591 23.42 -26.08 -4.22
CA ALA A 591 24.53 -25.16 -4.48
C ALA A 591 25.00 -24.44 -3.20
N ASP A 592 24.06 -24.03 -2.34
CA ASP A 592 24.34 -23.46 -1.02
C ASP A 592 25.15 -24.40 -0.13
N HIS A 593 24.73 -25.66 -0.05
CA HIS A 593 25.37 -26.65 0.81
C HIS A 593 26.73 -27.08 0.25
N VAL A 594 26.89 -27.17 -1.07
CA VAL A 594 28.19 -27.39 -1.70
C VAL A 594 29.16 -26.23 -1.44
N TYR A 595 28.67 -24.99 -1.49
CA TYR A 595 29.47 -23.81 -1.14
C TYR A 595 29.88 -23.80 0.35
N ALA A 596 28.95 -24.12 1.25
CA ALA A 596 29.23 -24.21 2.69
C ALA A 596 30.29 -25.27 3.02
N ASP A 597 30.27 -26.41 2.32
CA ASP A 597 31.29 -27.46 2.43
C ASP A 597 32.66 -26.99 1.95
N ALA A 598 32.72 -26.44 0.74
CA ALA A 598 33.98 -26.00 0.14
C ALA A 598 34.63 -24.81 0.85
N SER A 599 33.83 -23.95 1.49
CA SER A 599 34.30 -22.84 2.33
C SER A 599 34.64 -23.26 3.76
N GLY A 600 34.47 -24.55 4.11
CA GLY A 600 34.79 -25.10 5.42
C GLY A 600 33.83 -24.71 6.54
N GLN A 601 32.63 -24.20 6.20
CA GLN A 601 31.63 -23.77 7.18
C GLN A 601 30.91 -24.95 7.81
N GLN A 602 30.45 -25.89 6.98
CA GLN A 602 29.77 -27.10 7.44
C GLN A 602 29.99 -28.22 6.42
N PRO A 603 30.37 -29.43 6.86
CA PRO A 603 30.51 -30.57 5.95
C PRO A 603 29.20 -30.93 5.26
N LEU A 604 29.25 -31.26 3.96
CA LEU A 604 28.06 -31.60 3.17
C LEU A 604 27.22 -32.73 3.80
N ASP A 605 27.86 -33.76 4.35
CA ASP A 605 27.16 -34.88 5.00
C ASP A 605 26.37 -34.47 6.25
N SER A 606 26.85 -33.47 6.98
CA SER A 606 26.12 -32.92 8.13
C SER A 606 24.84 -32.23 7.66
N MET A 607 24.93 -31.45 6.58
CA MET A 607 23.80 -30.76 5.98
C MET A 607 22.80 -31.74 5.37
N ARG A 608 23.26 -32.80 4.69
CA ARG A 608 22.40 -33.90 4.21
C ARG A 608 21.54 -34.49 5.33
N ASN A 609 22.15 -34.79 6.48
CA ASN A 609 21.41 -35.35 7.61
C ASN A 609 20.39 -34.37 8.20
N GLN A 610 20.71 -33.08 8.23
CA GLN A 610 19.80 -32.02 8.66
C GLN A 610 18.60 -31.90 7.71
N GLU A 611 18.84 -31.82 6.40
CA GLU A 611 17.78 -31.68 5.40
C GLU A 611 16.91 -32.95 5.32
N ARG A 612 17.52 -34.14 5.38
CA ARG A 612 16.77 -35.42 5.51
C ARG A 612 15.81 -35.38 6.68
N SER A 613 16.28 -34.96 7.85
CA SER A 613 15.46 -34.94 9.05
C SER A 613 14.28 -33.96 8.97
N ARG A 614 14.49 -32.79 8.34
CA ARG A 614 13.41 -31.82 8.09
C ARG A 614 12.43 -32.29 7.04
N ALA A 615 12.90 -32.92 5.96
CA ALA A 615 12.04 -33.45 4.90
C ALA A 615 11.07 -34.53 5.38
N ARG A 616 11.39 -35.24 6.47
CA ARG A 616 10.49 -36.21 7.12
C ARG A 616 9.22 -35.57 7.71
N LEU A 617 9.20 -34.24 7.86
CA LEU A 617 8.04 -33.47 8.34
C LEU A 617 7.03 -33.16 7.22
N LEU A 618 7.31 -33.60 6.00
CA LEU A 618 6.45 -33.48 4.84
C LEU A 618 6.07 -34.89 4.38
N ALA A 619 4.79 -35.15 4.17
CA ALA A 619 4.29 -36.45 3.68
C ALA A 619 4.00 -36.41 2.17
N GLU A 620 3.70 -35.22 1.67
CA GLU A 620 3.38 -34.91 0.30
C GLU A 620 4.50 -35.39 -0.64
N PRO A 621 4.17 -36.04 -1.76
CA PRO A 621 5.15 -36.39 -2.79
C PRO A 621 5.82 -35.16 -3.41
N LEU A 622 6.98 -35.34 -4.04
CA LEU A 622 7.73 -34.23 -4.64
C LEU A 622 6.96 -33.48 -5.74
N ASP A 623 6.20 -34.21 -6.56
CA ASP A 623 5.47 -33.68 -7.71
C ASP A 623 4.36 -32.69 -7.33
N THR A 624 3.86 -32.77 -6.10
CA THR A 624 2.88 -31.81 -5.58
C THR A 624 3.49 -30.45 -5.27
N LEU A 625 4.82 -30.32 -5.20
CA LEU A 625 5.54 -29.07 -4.92
C LEU A 625 5.95 -28.31 -6.19
N ALA A 626 5.17 -28.47 -7.27
CA ALA A 626 5.51 -27.90 -8.57
C ALA A 626 5.26 -26.37 -8.65
N GLY A 627 4.33 -25.81 -7.88
CA GLY A 627 4.05 -24.37 -7.86
C GLY A 627 4.36 -23.69 -6.52
N TRP A 628 4.39 -22.35 -6.54
CA TRP A 628 4.74 -21.56 -5.35
C TRP A 628 3.72 -21.71 -4.23
N ASP A 629 2.43 -21.68 -4.55
CA ASP A 629 1.36 -21.81 -3.57
C ASP A 629 1.42 -23.16 -2.84
N GLN A 630 1.77 -24.24 -3.56
CA GLN A 630 1.93 -25.55 -2.98
C GLN A 630 3.15 -25.60 -2.05
N VAL A 631 4.27 -24.96 -2.42
CA VAL A 631 5.45 -24.82 -1.55
C VAL A 631 5.13 -24.05 -0.27
N ILE A 632 4.35 -22.96 -0.36
CA ILE A 632 3.94 -22.18 0.82
C ILE A 632 2.97 -22.99 1.69
N ALA A 633 2.00 -23.67 1.09
CA ALA A 633 1.06 -24.54 1.79
C ALA A 633 1.78 -25.69 2.52
N ALA A 634 2.85 -26.21 1.94
CA ALA A 634 3.69 -27.27 2.47
C ALA A 634 4.68 -26.83 3.56
N ASP A 635 4.67 -25.55 3.97
CA ASP A 635 5.76 -24.88 4.71
C ASP A 635 7.05 -24.79 3.87
N PHE A 636 7.39 -23.56 3.47
CA PHE A 636 8.51 -23.27 2.57
C PHE A 636 9.81 -23.98 2.97
N TRP A 637 10.13 -24.05 4.27
CA TRP A 637 11.38 -24.63 4.72
C TRP A 637 11.38 -26.15 4.60
N ARG A 638 10.24 -26.81 4.83
CA ARG A 638 10.10 -28.27 4.65
C ARG A 638 10.12 -28.64 3.18
N ALA A 639 9.39 -27.89 2.36
CA ALA A 639 9.40 -28.04 0.91
C ALA A 639 10.82 -27.85 0.35
N ARG A 640 11.56 -26.83 0.82
CA ARG A 640 12.97 -26.62 0.45
C ARG A 640 13.88 -27.77 0.89
N SER A 641 13.68 -28.34 2.07
CA SER A 641 14.44 -29.52 2.53
C SER A 641 14.17 -30.75 1.68
N LEU A 642 12.92 -31.03 1.30
CA LEU A 642 12.59 -32.13 0.39
C LEU A 642 13.18 -31.89 -1.00
N SER A 643 13.07 -30.66 -1.49
CA SER A 643 13.65 -30.20 -2.75
C SER A 643 15.17 -30.36 -2.78
N PHE A 644 15.87 -30.09 -1.67
CA PHE A 644 17.31 -30.33 -1.55
C PHE A 644 17.64 -31.81 -1.78
N ILE A 645 16.90 -32.73 -1.19
CA ILE A 645 17.14 -34.18 -1.38
C ILE A 645 16.98 -34.55 -2.85
N ALA A 646 16.01 -33.92 -3.55
CA ALA A 646 15.84 -34.11 -4.99
C ALA A 646 17.04 -33.58 -5.79
N GLY A 647 17.53 -32.38 -5.45
CA GLY A 647 18.74 -31.80 -6.06
C GLY A 647 20.01 -32.62 -5.80
N ASP A 648 20.18 -33.14 -4.58
CA ASP A 648 21.29 -34.03 -4.18
C ASP A 648 21.25 -35.34 -4.98
N LEU A 649 20.06 -35.93 -5.15
CA LEU A 649 19.88 -37.13 -5.97
C LEU A 649 20.16 -36.86 -7.46
N LEU A 650 19.70 -35.73 -8.01
CA LEU A 650 20.00 -35.35 -9.40
C LEU A 650 21.51 -35.15 -9.61
N ALA A 651 22.19 -34.52 -8.67
CA ALA A 651 23.65 -34.37 -8.70
C ALA A 651 24.37 -35.72 -8.63
N GLU A 652 23.86 -36.68 -7.86
CA GLU A 652 24.39 -38.04 -7.80
C GLU A 652 24.18 -38.81 -9.13
N LEU A 653 23.00 -38.67 -9.74
CA LEU A 653 22.61 -39.41 -10.94
C LEU A 653 23.27 -38.86 -12.22
N ALA A 654 23.32 -37.54 -12.39
CA ALA A 654 23.75 -36.88 -13.62
C ALA A 654 25.06 -36.06 -13.47
N GLY A 655 25.55 -35.91 -12.24
CA GLY A 655 26.68 -35.04 -11.92
C GLY A 655 26.25 -33.60 -11.59
N GLU A 656 27.03 -32.93 -10.74
CA GLU A 656 26.73 -31.56 -10.28
C GLU A 656 26.58 -30.52 -11.42
N PRO A 657 27.38 -30.55 -12.52
CA PRO A 657 27.19 -29.62 -13.64
C PRO A 657 25.81 -29.70 -14.30
N ALA A 658 25.17 -30.87 -14.27
CA ALA A 658 23.87 -31.11 -14.91
C ALA A 658 22.77 -30.21 -14.33
N LEU A 659 22.86 -29.87 -13.03
CA LEU A 659 21.94 -28.95 -12.36
C LEU A 659 21.87 -27.59 -13.04
N PHE A 660 22.99 -27.10 -13.59
CA PHE A 660 23.04 -25.82 -14.32
C PHE A 660 22.96 -26.00 -15.84
N ASP A 661 23.32 -27.17 -16.37
CA ASP A 661 23.06 -27.48 -17.78
C ASP A 661 21.56 -27.43 -18.08
N TYR A 662 20.72 -27.86 -17.14
CA TYR A 662 19.27 -27.66 -17.20
C TYR A 662 18.90 -26.23 -17.63
N PHE A 663 19.39 -25.20 -16.93
CA PHE A 663 19.11 -23.81 -17.26
C PHE A 663 19.71 -23.38 -18.61
N ARG A 664 20.86 -23.95 -19.03
CA ARG A 664 21.44 -23.68 -20.35
C ARG A 664 20.60 -24.25 -21.50
N GLN A 665 19.96 -25.39 -21.28
CA GLN A 665 19.15 -26.06 -22.30
C GLN A 665 17.75 -25.45 -22.42
N LEU A 666 17.22 -24.84 -21.35
CA LEU A 666 15.85 -24.29 -21.32
C LEU A 666 15.54 -23.34 -22.49
N PRO A 667 16.36 -22.33 -22.86
CA PRO A 667 16.05 -21.43 -23.97
C PRO A 667 15.94 -22.13 -25.35
N SER A 668 16.54 -23.31 -25.50
CA SER A 668 16.49 -24.11 -26.74
C SER A 668 15.51 -25.28 -26.69
N SER A 669 14.90 -25.54 -25.53
CA SER A 669 13.96 -26.64 -25.34
C SER A 669 12.54 -26.18 -25.62
N ALA A 670 11.67 -27.04 -26.15
CA ALA A 670 10.26 -26.71 -26.37
C ALA A 670 9.45 -26.67 -25.05
N SER A 671 9.97 -27.30 -24.00
CA SER A 671 9.37 -27.31 -22.67
C SER A 671 10.45 -27.49 -21.60
N TRP A 672 10.12 -27.20 -20.34
CA TRP A 672 11.04 -27.45 -19.24
C TRP A 672 11.29 -28.95 -19.03
N GLN A 673 10.33 -29.82 -19.34
CA GLN A 673 10.47 -31.27 -19.27
C GLN A 673 11.50 -31.77 -20.28
N GLU A 674 11.51 -31.24 -21.50
CA GLU A 674 12.53 -31.56 -22.50
C GLU A 674 13.92 -31.04 -22.05
N GLY A 675 13.98 -29.85 -21.47
CA GLY A 675 15.21 -29.32 -20.89
C GLY A 675 15.72 -30.20 -19.73
N PHE A 676 14.81 -30.70 -18.90
CA PHE A 676 15.10 -31.64 -17.81
C PHE A 676 15.64 -32.97 -18.36
N GLU A 677 14.96 -33.58 -19.32
CA GLU A 677 15.38 -34.84 -19.93
C GLU A 677 16.74 -34.71 -20.62
N THR A 678 16.97 -33.59 -21.31
CA THR A 678 18.26 -33.29 -21.96
C THR A 678 19.39 -33.14 -20.95
N ALA A 679 19.14 -32.47 -19.82
CA ALA A 679 20.16 -32.22 -18.80
C ALA A 679 20.47 -33.44 -17.94
N PHE A 680 19.45 -34.20 -17.53
CA PHE A 680 19.59 -35.30 -16.56
C PHE A 680 19.57 -36.70 -17.19
N GLY A 681 19.25 -36.80 -18.49
CA GLY A 681 19.23 -38.08 -19.21
C GLY A 681 18.09 -39.02 -18.80
N MET A 682 17.04 -38.50 -18.18
CA MET A 682 15.84 -39.24 -17.77
C MET A 682 14.60 -38.35 -17.81
N SER A 683 13.43 -38.95 -18.03
CA SER A 683 12.17 -38.21 -17.97
C SER A 683 11.87 -37.77 -16.53
N VAL A 684 11.06 -36.71 -16.37
CA VAL A 684 10.68 -36.25 -15.03
C VAL A 684 9.82 -37.26 -14.28
N ASP A 685 9.00 -38.04 -14.99
CA ASP A 685 8.17 -39.11 -14.39
C ASP A 685 9.05 -40.24 -13.84
N ASP A 686 10.06 -40.67 -14.60
CA ASP A 686 11.05 -41.66 -14.13
C ASP A 686 11.81 -41.13 -12.91
N PHE A 687 12.13 -39.83 -12.90
CA PHE A 687 12.77 -39.20 -11.76
C PHE A 687 11.87 -39.17 -10.53
N TYR A 688 10.58 -38.87 -10.65
CA TYR A 688 9.66 -38.89 -9.51
C TYR A 688 9.56 -40.29 -8.89
N GLU A 689 9.47 -41.35 -9.71
CA GLU A 689 9.47 -42.73 -9.20
C GLU A 689 10.78 -43.05 -8.45
N ALA A 690 11.93 -42.71 -9.05
CA ALA A 690 13.25 -42.92 -8.44
C ALA A 690 13.42 -42.12 -7.14
N PHE A 691 12.92 -40.88 -7.11
CA PHE A 691 13.00 -39.99 -5.96
C PHE A 691 12.18 -40.53 -4.78
N GLU A 692 10.94 -40.95 -4.98
CA GLU A 692 10.13 -41.44 -3.86
C GLU A 692 10.68 -42.75 -3.29
N ALA A 693 11.27 -43.61 -4.13
CA ALA A 693 12.01 -44.79 -3.67
C ALA A 693 13.23 -44.39 -2.82
N HIS A 694 14.00 -43.39 -3.26
CA HIS A 694 15.15 -42.87 -2.50
C HIS A 694 14.73 -42.22 -1.18
N ARG A 695 13.68 -41.38 -1.20
CA ARG A 695 13.11 -40.72 -0.01
C ARG A 695 12.67 -41.72 1.03
N ALA A 696 12.01 -42.81 0.62
CA ALA A 696 11.59 -43.88 1.54
C ALA A 696 12.77 -44.52 2.28
N GLU A 697 13.96 -44.54 1.69
CA GLU A 697 15.19 -45.02 2.32
C GLU A 697 15.83 -43.98 3.24
N VAL A 698 16.02 -42.75 2.76
CA VAL A 698 16.89 -41.76 3.44
C VAL A 698 16.14 -40.78 4.34
N ALA A 699 14.85 -40.56 4.08
CA ALA A 699 14.02 -39.58 4.78
C ALA A 699 12.53 -39.99 4.75
N PRO A 700 12.15 -41.18 5.26
CA PRO A 700 10.75 -41.60 5.28
C PRO A 700 9.94 -40.62 6.15
N PRO A 701 8.77 -40.14 5.66
CA PRO A 701 7.88 -39.29 6.44
C PRO A 701 7.63 -39.86 7.83
N PHE A 702 7.46 -38.99 8.83
CA PHE A 702 7.17 -39.49 10.17
C PHE A 702 5.88 -40.33 10.16
N PRO A 703 5.82 -41.43 10.93
CA PRO A 703 4.69 -42.36 10.87
C PRO A 703 3.32 -41.70 11.06
N HIS A 704 3.21 -40.64 11.87
CA HIS A 704 1.96 -39.92 12.11
C HIS A 704 1.53 -39.00 10.94
N LEU A 705 2.45 -38.67 10.02
CA LEU A 705 2.12 -37.98 8.78
C LEU A 705 1.77 -38.97 7.67
N ALA A 706 2.15 -40.24 7.84
CA ALA A 706 1.81 -41.35 6.95
C ALA A 706 0.57 -42.15 7.42
N ASP A 707 0.11 -41.92 8.65
CA ASP A 707 -1.10 -42.51 9.21
C ASP A 707 -2.24 -41.51 9.04
N ASP A 708 -3.26 -41.88 8.25
CA ASP A 708 -4.45 -41.04 8.01
C ASP A 708 -5.32 -40.86 9.28
N GLY A 709 -4.85 -41.32 10.44
CA GLY A 709 -5.50 -41.17 11.73
C GLY A 709 -5.59 -39.71 12.16
N HIS A 710 -6.74 -39.07 11.89
CA HIS A 710 -7.08 -37.75 12.41
C HIS A 710 -7.05 -37.75 13.96
N GLY A 711 -6.05 -37.09 14.53
CA GLY A 711 -5.93 -36.84 15.96
C GLY A 711 -4.49 -36.67 16.44
N PRO A 712 -4.31 -36.09 17.64
CA PRO A 712 -2.98 -35.83 18.14
C PRO A 712 -2.26 -37.11 18.58
N VAL A 713 -0.97 -37.18 18.27
CA VAL A 713 -0.10 -38.34 18.51
C VAL A 713 0.88 -38.04 19.65
N LEU A 714 1.01 -38.96 20.61
CA LEU A 714 2.05 -38.92 21.63
C LEU A 714 3.24 -39.75 21.15
N VAL A 715 4.44 -39.15 21.14
CA VAL A 715 5.68 -39.84 20.80
C VAL A 715 6.65 -39.73 21.98
N PHE A 716 6.96 -40.85 22.62
CA PHE A 716 7.95 -40.88 23.70
C PHE A 716 9.36 -41.02 23.13
N VAL A 717 10.29 -40.19 23.60
CA VAL A 717 11.68 -40.14 23.12
C VAL A 717 12.65 -40.32 24.28
N GLY A 718 13.63 -41.21 24.14
CA GLY A 718 14.53 -41.58 25.23
C GLY A 718 13.93 -42.63 26.18
N ASP A 719 14.47 -42.73 27.39
CA ASP A 719 14.19 -43.80 28.34
C ASP A 719 12.95 -43.52 29.23
N VAL A 720 11.84 -43.09 28.63
CA VAL A 720 10.58 -42.87 29.38
C VAL A 720 10.06 -44.21 29.89
N SER A 721 9.84 -44.34 31.20
CA SER A 721 9.35 -45.60 31.78
C SER A 721 7.90 -45.87 31.39
N ALA A 722 7.52 -47.16 31.32
CA ALA A 722 6.14 -47.55 31.00
C ALA A 722 5.10 -46.97 31.98
N GLU A 723 5.48 -46.74 33.25
CA GLU A 723 4.60 -46.10 34.24
C GLU A 723 4.37 -44.62 33.91
N GLN A 724 5.42 -43.88 33.56
CA GLN A 724 5.35 -42.48 33.13
C GLN A 724 4.56 -42.34 31.82
N GLU A 725 4.83 -43.20 30.85
CA GLU A 725 4.09 -43.27 29.59
C GLU A 725 2.59 -43.50 29.82
N ALA A 726 2.23 -44.46 30.68
CA ALA A 726 0.83 -44.73 31.00
C ALA A 726 0.15 -43.55 31.71
N ALA A 727 0.85 -42.89 32.65
CA ALA A 727 0.33 -41.74 33.38
C ALA A 727 0.11 -40.53 32.46
N ILE A 728 1.08 -40.21 31.61
CA ILE A 728 1.03 -39.10 30.65
C ILE A 728 -0.05 -39.37 29.59
N SER A 729 -0.12 -40.59 29.06
CA SER A 729 -1.13 -40.99 28.08
C SER A 729 -2.55 -40.92 28.65
N THR A 730 -2.75 -41.40 29.88
CA THR A 730 -4.06 -41.32 30.57
C THR A 730 -4.46 -39.85 30.77
N ARG A 731 -3.54 -39.01 31.21
CA ARG A 731 -3.78 -37.57 31.39
C ARG A 731 -4.12 -36.90 30.07
N PHE A 732 -3.35 -37.18 29.03
CA PHE A 732 -3.56 -36.63 27.69
C PHE A 732 -4.92 -37.02 27.11
N ALA A 733 -5.30 -38.30 27.25
CA ALA A 733 -6.62 -38.78 26.85
C ALA A 733 -7.75 -38.06 27.60
N GLY A 734 -7.59 -37.81 28.91
CA GLY A 734 -8.55 -37.02 29.69
C GLY A 734 -8.69 -35.57 29.22
N ILE A 735 -7.58 -34.92 28.83
CA ILE A 735 -7.59 -33.58 28.24
C ILE A 735 -8.32 -33.60 26.89
N ARG A 736 -8.00 -34.56 26.02
CA ARG A 736 -8.67 -34.70 24.72
C ARG A 736 -10.17 -34.92 24.85
N ALA A 737 -10.59 -35.79 25.77
CA ALA A 737 -12.00 -36.05 26.03
C ALA A 737 -12.71 -34.79 26.52
N LEU A 738 -12.10 -34.01 27.42
CA LEU A 738 -12.65 -32.73 27.86
C LEU A 738 -12.86 -31.76 26.69
N PHE A 739 -11.85 -31.54 25.84
CA PHE A 739 -11.97 -30.60 24.73
C PHE A 739 -12.97 -31.07 23.68
N SER A 740 -12.96 -32.35 23.33
CA SER A 740 -13.84 -32.92 22.32
C SER A 740 -15.30 -33.02 22.79
N GLU A 741 -15.55 -33.50 24.01
CA GLU A 741 -16.91 -33.77 24.49
C GLU A 741 -17.57 -32.54 25.10
N ARG A 742 -16.81 -31.75 25.87
CA ARG A 742 -17.36 -30.63 26.66
C ARG A 742 -17.25 -29.30 25.93
N LEU A 743 -16.09 -29.01 25.32
CA LEU A 743 -15.86 -27.78 24.57
C LEU A 743 -16.23 -27.90 23.08
N GLN A 744 -16.61 -29.10 22.63
CA GLN A 744 -16.90 -29.44 21.23
C GLN A 744 -15.75 -29.11 20.26
N ALA A 745 -14.54 -28.90 20.79
CA ALA A 745 -13.36 -28.60 20.01
C ALA A 745 -12.76 -29.93 19.52
N GLY A 746 -12.89 -30.20 18.21
CA GLY A 746 -12.40 -31.42 17.58
C GLY A 746 -10.89 -31.62 17.77
N ALA A 747 -10.43 -32.83 17.47
CA ALA A 747 -9.01 -33.17 17.58
C ALA A 747 -8.21 -32.35 16.56
N ALA A 748 -7.27 -31.52 17.04
CA ALA A 748 -6.24 -30.95 16.19
C ALA A 748 -5.18 -32.01 15.88
N ASP A 749 -4.77 -32.09 14.62
CA ASP A 749 -3.66 -32.93 14.20
C ASP A 749 -2.34 -32.29 14.63
N TYR A 750 -1.72 -32.84 15.67
CA TYR A 750 -0.41 -32.43 16.13
C TYR A 750 0.31 -33.58 16.85
N THR A 751 1.63 -33.52 16.89
CA THR A 751 2.45 -34.51 17.59
C THR A 751 3.07 -33.89 18.84
N LEU A 752 2.89 -34.55 19.98
CA LEU A 752 3.55 -34.20 21.23
C LEU A 752 4.67 -35.19 21.53
N TYR A 753 5.91 -34.73 21.38
CA TYR A 753 7.10 -35.46 21.78
C TYR A 753 7.34 -35.29 23.28
N VAL A 754 7.48 -36.40 23.99
CA VAL A 754 7.73 -36.43 25.42
C VAL A 754 9.03 -37.16 25.71
N GLY A 755 10.01 -36.47 26.31
CA GLY A 755 11.32 -37.05 26.63
C GLY A 755 11.67 -37.03 28.11
N THR A 756 12.67 -37.79 28.52
CA THR A 756 13.11 -37.82 29.94
C THR A 756 13.85 -36.55 30.34
N ASP A 757 14.59 -35.96 29.41
CA ASP A 757 15.49 -34.83 29.67
C ASP A 757 15.66 -33.94 28.42
N PRO A 758 16.21 -32.72 28.57
CA PRO A 758 16.38 -31.81 27.45
C PRO A 758 17.27 -32.35 26.34
N ALA A 759 18.26 -33.21 26.65
CA ALA A 759 19.17 -33.76 25.64
C ALA A 759 18.46 -34.77 24.73
N SER A 760 17.58 -35.60 25.30
CA SER A 760 16.73 -36.53 24.54
C SER A 760 15.80 -35.80 23.55
N LEU A 761 15.37 -34.59 23.91
CA LEU A 761 14.48 -33.76 23.10
C LEU A 761 15.22 -32.76 22.20
N ALA A 762 16.49 -32.45 22.48
CA ALA A 762 17.27 -31.49 21.72
C ALA A 762 17.40 -31.93 20.26
N GLN A 763 17.65 -33.22 20.02
CA GLN A 763 17.70 -33.74 18.66
C GLN A 763 16.35 -33.55 17.97
N VAL A 764 15.25 -34.00 18.57
CA VAL A 764 13.91 -33.84 17.99
C VAL A 764 13.61 -32.37 17.71
N HIS A 765 13.90 -31.48 18.65
CA HIS A 765 13.66 -30.04 18.51
C HIS A 765 14.46 -29.41 17.37
N VAL A 766 15.75 -29.72 17.27
CA VAL A 766 16.63 -29.29 16.17
C VAL A 766 16.11 -29.81 14.84
N LEU A 767 15.66 -31.07 14.80
CA LEU A 767 15.11 -31.67 13.59
C LEU A 767 13.76 -31.05 13.18
N THR A 768 12.86 -30.79 14.15
CA THR A 768 11.52 -30.26 13.89
C THR A 768 11.51 -28.74 13.66
N THR A 769 12.42 -28.00 14.27
CA THR A 769 12.40 -26.52 14.28
C THR A 769 13.63 -25.88 13.67
N GLY A 770 14.72 -26.62 13.45
CA GLY A 770 15.99 -26.07 13.02
C GLY A 770 16.78 -25.31 14.08
N HIS A 771 16.30 -25.26 15.33
CA HIS A 771 16.93 -24.53 16.43
C HIS A 771 17.29 -25.46 17.60
N ASP A 772 18.31 -25.07 18.38
CA ASP A 772 18.60 -25.72 19.65
C ASP A 772 17.44 -25.58 20.63
N LEU A 773 17.24 -26.60 21.46
CA LEU A 773 16.22 -26.58 22.50
C LEU A 773 16.50 -25.43 23.48
N PRO A 774 15.58 -24.46 23.65
CA PRO A 774 15.80 -23.33 24.55
C PRO A 774 16.12 -23.81 25.97
N GLN A 775 17.01 -23.11 26.68
CA GLN A 775 17.32 -23.45 28.09
C GLN A 775 16.06 -23.45 28.97
N ASP A 776 15.07 -22.60 28.62
CA ASP A 776 13.76 -22.52 29.26
C ASP A 776 12.65 -23.20 28.43
N PHE A 777 12.91 -24.30 27.73
CA PHE A 777 11.91 -24.93 26.83
C PHE A 777 10.61 -25.35 27.54
N CYS A 778 10.64 -25.63 28.85
CA CYS A 778 9.43 -25.86 29.63
C CYS A 778 8.57 -24.60 29.86
N ASN A 779 9.10 -23.43 29.48
CA ASN A 779 8.41 -22.14 29.44
C ASN A 779 8.15 -21.62 28.03
N ALA A 780 8.93 -22.04 27.03
CA ALA A 780 8.77 -21.59 25.66
C ALA A 780 7.58 -22.29 24.99
N SER A 781 6.39 -21.68 25.05
CA SER A 781 5.25 -22.09 24.24
C SER A 781 5.54 -21.73 22.77
N ARG A 782 5.99 -22.70 21.96
CA ARG A 782 5.98 -22.52 20.51
C ARG A 782 4.68 -23.05 19.92
N THR A 783 4.15 -22.29 18.98
CA THR A 783 2.97 -22.58 18.15
C THR A 783 3.38 -23.49 17.00
N GLY A 784 2.59 -24.54 16.73
CA GLY A 784 2.79 -25.39 15.56
C GLY A 784 2.23 -26.81 15.71
N VAL A 785 2.52 -27.64 14.72
CA VAL A 785 2.12 -29.06 14.59
C VAL A 785 2.90 -29.98 15.56
N TYR A 786 3.94 -29.45 16.22
CA TYR A 786 4.82 -30.23 17.09
C TYR A 786 5.00 -29.57 18.45
N LEU A 787 4.83 -30.34 19.51
CA LEU A 787 4.97 -29.92 20.90
C LEU A 787 6.03 -30.79 21.55
N ILE A 788 6.85 -30.21 22.43
CA ILE A 788 7.98 -30.90 23.06
C ILE A 788 7.94 -30.61 24.55
N ALA A 789 7.93 -31.66 25.38
CA ALA A 789 7.96 -31.52 26.83
C ALA A 789 8.79 -32.64 27.47
N THR A 790 9.51 -32.34 28.55
CA THR A 790 10.08 -33.43 29.37
C THR A 790 9.04 -34.00 30.33
N VAL A 791 9.24 -35.23 30.76
CA VAL A 791 8.44 -35.88 31.81
C VAL A 791 8.39 -34.98 33.05
N ASP A 792 9.55 -34.50 33.52
CA ASP A 792 9.64 -33.59 34.67
C ASP A 792 8.79 -32.33 34.49
N CYS A 793 8.68 -31.80 33.27
CA CYS A 793 7.89 -30.60 33.01
C CYS A 793 6.38 -30.87 32.95
N ILE A 794 5.97 -32.05 32.46
CA ILE A 794 4.57 -32.47 32.52
C ILE A 794 4.17 -32.76 33.97
N GLU A 795 5.02 -33.41 34.75
CA GLU A 795 4.73 -33.78 36.14
C GLU A 795 4.75 -32.58 37.08
N SER A 796 5.78 -31.72 36.99
CA SER A 796 5.91 -30.54 37.86
C SER A 796 4.93 -29.41 37.48
N ARG A 797 4.46 -29.36 36.23
CA ARG A 797 3.54 -28.34 35.73
C ARG A 797 2.44 -28.94 34.87
N PRO A 798 1.47 -29.60 35.50
CA PRO A 798 0.49 -30.38 34.76
C PRO A 798 -0.44 -29.57 33.85
N ARG A 799 -0.50 -28.24 34.06
CA ARG A 799 -1.19 -27.27 33.19
C ARG A 799 -0.53 -27.11 31.82
N ARG A 800 0.76 -27.44 31.65
CA ARG A 800 1.47 -27.26 30.37
C ARG A 800 0.90 -28.13 29.27
N LEU A 801 0.59 -29.39 29.58
CA LEU A 801 -0.03 -30.31 28.62
C LEU A 801 -1.38 -29.77 28.10
N GLN A 802 -2.14 -29.10 28.97
CA GLN A 802 -3.44 -28.48 28.64
C GLN A 802 -3.26 -27.26 27.77
N GLN A 803 -2.34 -26.36 28.13
CA GLN A 803 -1.99 -25.17 27.35
C GLN A 803 -1.54 -25.53 25.94
N HIS A 804 -0.67 -26.54 25.83
CA HIS A 804 -0.21 -27.05 24.55
C HIS A 804 -1.37 -27.55 23.68
N HIS A 805 -2.27 -28.37 24.24
CA HIS A 805 -3.47 -28.84 23.52
C HIS A 805 -4.38 -27.68 23.09
N SER A 806 -4.64 -26.73 23.99
CA SER A 806 -5.47 -25.54 23.72
C SER A 806 -4.89 -24.68 22.58
N HIS A 807 -3.58 -24.42 22.61
CA HIS A 807 -2.90 -23.68 21.56
C HIS A 807 -2.97 -24.38 20.20
N SER A 808 -2.81 -25.71 20.16
CA SER A 808 -2.90 -26.49 18.93
C SER A 808 -4.32 -26.50 18.36
N ILE A 809 -5.33 -26.66 19.21
CA ILE A 809 -6.74 -26.54 18.80
C ILE A 809 -7.02 -25.15 18.24
N ARG A 810 -6.61 -24.09 18.93
CA ARG A 810 -6.79 -22.72 18.44
C ARG A 810 -6.12 -22.52 17.08
N ALA A 811 -4.89 -22.97 16.92
CA ALA A 811 -4.15 -22.83 15.65
C ALA A 811 -4.79 -23.62 14.50
N HIS A 812 -5.42 -24.75 14.80
CA HIS A 812 -6.15 -25.56 13.83
C HIS A 812 -7.50 -24.92 13.44
N LEU A 813 -8.25 -24.41 14.41
CA LEU A 813 -9.57 -23.79 14.15
C LEU A 813 -9.44 -22.40 13.51
N ALA A 814 -8.36 -21.67 13.80
CA ALA A 814 -8.10 -20.33 13.27
C ALA A 814 -6.64 -20.20 12.78
N PRO A 815 -6.29 -20.81 11.63
CA PRO A 815 -4.95 -20.70 11.04
C PRO A 815 -4.59 -19.24 10.72
N SER A 816 -3.38 -18.80 11.01
CA SER A 816 -2.97 -17.38 10.89
C SER A 816 -3.15 -16.76 9.51
N GLY A 817 -3.07 -17.58 8.45
CA GLY A 817 -3.28 -17.14 7.06
C GLY A 817 -4.73 -16.95 6.66
N SER A 818 -5.67 -17.49 7.43
CA SER A 818 -7.12 -17.40 7.17
C SER A 818 -7.83 -16.31 7.97
N LEU A 819 -7.10 -15.54 8.79
CA LEU A 819 -7.70 -14.59 9.71
C LEU A 819 -7.94 -13.22 9.05
N PRO A 820 -8.98 -12.49 9.47
CA PRO A 820 -9.21 -11.12 9.03
C PRO A 820 -8.01 -10.21 9.36
N PRO A 821 -7.87 -9.07 8.66
CA PRO A 821 -6.86 -8.06 8.96
C PRO A 821 -6.94 -7.64 10.44
N ALA A 822 -5.78 -7.50 11.09
CA ALA A 822 -5.75 -7.00 12.46
C ALA A 822 -5.94 -5.48 12.48
N GLU A 823 -6.83 -5.00 13.35
CA GLU A 823 -6.80 -3.61 13.79
C GLU A 823 -5.47 -3.30 14.49
N ARG A 824 -5.00 -2.06 14.37
CA ARG A 824 -3.70 -1.64 14.93
C ARG A 824 -3.66 -1.91 16.44
N GLY A 825 -2.74 -2.79 16.88
CA GLY A 825 -2.56 -3.15 18.29
C GLY A 825 -3.27 -4.44 18.72
N HIS A 826 -4.00 -5.12 17.83
CA HIS A 826 -4.65 -6.41 18.09
C HIS A 826 -3.88 -7.58 17.45
N ASP A 827 -4.01 -8.77 18.05
CA ASP A 827 -3.73 -10.01 17.31
C ASP A 827 -4.84 -10.18 16.25
N ARG A 828 -4.55 -10.79 15.10
CA ARG A 828 -5.58 -11.08 14.07
C ARG A 828 -6.74 -11.92 14.63
N ARG A 829 -6.54 -12.59 15.76
CA ARG A 829 -7.53 -13.36 16.52
C ARG A 829 -8.31 -12.54 17.55
N GLY A 830 -8.20 -11.22 17.54
CA GLY A 830 -8.86 -10.31 18.48
C GLY A 830 -7.97 -9.82 19.62
N PRO A 831 -8.55 -9.13 20.62
CA PRO A 831 -7.80 -8.55 21.73
C PRO A 831 -7.20 -9.64 22.63
N LEU A 832 -6.01 -9.37 23.19
CA LEU A 832 -5.25 -10.37 23.96
C LEU A 832 -6.02 -10.91 25.17
N TRP A 833 -6.85 -10.10 25.84
CA TRP A 833 -7.69 -10.58 26.93
C TRP A 833 -8.64 -11.70 26.51
N LEU A 834 -9.18 -11.69 25.29
CA LEU A 834 -10.14 -12.68 24.83
C LEU A 834 -9.47 -14.04 24.61
N LEU A 835 -8.26 -14.02 24.04
CA LEU A 835 -7.42 -15.22 23.89
C LEU A 835 -7.07 -15.81 25.27
N LEU A 836 -6.65 -14.95 26.20
CA LEU A 836 -6.36 -15.36 27.58
C LEU A 836 -7.61 -15.87 28.31
N ALA A 837 -8.78 -15.33 28.02
CA ALA A 837 -10.04 -15.71 28.63
C ALA A 837 -10.43 -17.15 28.28
N ILE A 838 -10.41 -17.47 26.99
CA ILE A 838 -10.74 -18.81 26.49
C ILE A 838 -9.74 -19.84 27.00
N GLU A 839 -8.44 -19.54 26.92
CA GLU A 839 -7.37 -20.43 27.38
C GLU A 839 -7.40 -20.65 28.89
N ALA A 840 -7.52 -19.58 29.68
CA ALA A 840 -7.52 -19.71 31.13
C ALA A 840 -8.76 -20.45 31.65
N TYR A 841 -9.92 -20.25 31.01
CA TYR A 841 -11.12 -21.00 31.35
C TYR A 841 -10.98 -22.49 31.04
N ALA A 842 -10.51 -22.84 29.83
CA ALA A 842 -10.27 -24.23 29.44
C ALA A 842 -9.24 -24.93 30.35
N ASP A 843 -8.16 -24.22 30.71
CA ASP A 843 -7.16 -24.72 31.67
C ASP A 843 -7.76 -25.00 33.05
N ASN A 844 -8.62 -24.10 33.56
CA ASN A 844 -9.26 -24.28 34.85
C ASN A 844 -10.24 -25.47 34.85
N LEU A 845 -10.99 -25.67 33.75
CA LEU A 845 -11.85 -26.84 33.58
C LEU A 845 -11.04 -28.13 33.58
N ALA A 846 -9.92 -28.14 32.85
CA ALA A 846 -9.06 -29.30 32.76
C ALA A 846 -8.35 -29.61 34.09
N GLU A 847 -7.93 -28.60 34.85
CA GLU A 847 -7.39 -28.78 36.20
C GLU A 847 -8.45 -29.32 37.18
N SER A 848 -9.69 -28.83 37.10
CA SER A 848 -10.80 -29.32 37.91
C SER A 848 -11.15 -30.79 37.58
N ALA A 849 -11.08 -31.18 36.31
CA ALA A 849 -11.36 -32.54 35.87
C ALA A 849 -10.23 -33.55 36.20
N LEU A 850 -8.97 -33.08 36.26
CA LEU A 850 -7.78 -33.93 36.35
C LEU A 850 -7.01 -33.78 37.66
N SER A 851 -7.51 -32.99 38.60
CA SER A 851 -6.90 -32.78 39.92
C SER A 851 -7.98 -32.83 41.03
N PRO A 852 -7.60 -32.92 42.31
CA PRO A 852 -8.57 -32.92 43.41
C PRO A 852 -9.17 -31.52 43.68
N ARG A 853 -8.68 -30.45 43.05
CA ARG A 853 -9.20 -29.09 43.25
C ARG A 853 -10.51 -28.89 42.51
N THR A 854 -11.48 -28.24 43.14
CA THR A 854 -12.75 -27.91 42.49
C THR A 854 -12.63 -26.65 41.63
N LEU A 855 -13.57 -26.45 40.70
CA LEU A 855 -13.62 -25.24 39.89
C LEU A 855 -13.78 -23.98 40.76
N ASP A 856 -14.56 -24.05 41.84
CA ASP A 856 -14.75 -22.95 42.80
C ASP A 856 -13.44 -22.56 43.51
N GLU A 857 -12.63 -23.54 43.91
CA GLU A 857 -11.32 -23.30 44.53
C GLU A 857 -10.33 -22.66 43.55
N ILE A 858 -10.41 -23.02 42.26
CA ILE A 858 -9.62 -22.41 41.21
C ILE A 858 -10.09 -20.97 40.97
N ARG A 859 -11.41 -20.76 40.85
CA ARG A 859 -12.06 -19.46 40.67
C ARG A 859 -11.70 -18.49 41.79
N ALA A 860 -11.75 -18.92 43.06
CA ALA A 860 -11.37 -18.09 44.20
C ALA A 860 -9.91 -17.56 44.10
N GLY A 861 -9.01 -18.38 43.56
CA GLY A 861 -7.63 -17.98 43.25
C GLY A 861 -7.56 -16.90 42.16
N GLN A 862 -8.32 -17.07 41.07
CA GLN A 862 -8.37 -16.09 39.98
C GLN A 862 -8.96 -14.75 40.44
N VAL A 863 -10.05 -14.77 41.20
CA VAL A 863 -10.67 -13.57 41.80
C VAL A 863 -9.66 -12.80 42.67
N THR A 864 -8.83 -13.50 43.43
CA THR A 864 -7.79 -12.87 44.26
C THR A 864 -6.74 -12.14 43.43
N LEU A 865 -6.33 -12.70 42.30
CA LEU A 865 -5.36 -12.08 41.39
C LEU A 865 -5.99 -10.94 40.57
N ALA A 866 -7.23 -11.13 40.09
CA ALA A 866 -7.95 -10.16 39.28
C ALA A 866 -8.20 -8.82 40.02
N LYS A 867 -8.36 -8.86 41.35
CA LYS A 867 -8.46 -7.66 42.20
C LYS A 867 -7.26 -6.69 42.08
N ARG A 868 -6.12 -7.16 41.57
CA ARG A 868 -4.90 -6.34 41.39
C ARG A 868 -4.88 -5.59 40.07
N VAL A 869 -5.76 -5.96 39.13
CA VAL A 869 -5.89 -5.24 37.86
C VAL A 869 -6.83 -4.07 38.11
N VAL A 870 -6.36 -2.85 37.88
CA VAL A 870 -7.16 -1.62 37.96
C VAL A 870 -7.82 -1.27 36.61
N PRO A 871 -7.12 -1.37 35.46
CA PRO A 871 -7.73 -1.05 34.17
C PRO A 871 -8.98 -1.89 33.85
N ALA A 872 -9.83 -1.36 32.97
CA ALA A 872 -10.99 -2.07 32.43
C ALA A 872 -10.54 -3.20 31.50
N LEU A 873 -11.37 -4.24 31.33
CA LEU A 873 -11.06 -5.35 30.42
C LEU A 873 -10.81 -4.86 28.98
N SER A 874 -11.60 -3.87 28.54
CA SER A 874 -11.52 -3.29 27.20
C SER A 874 -10.18 -2.62 26.90
N THR A 875 -9.36 -2.31 27.90
CA THR A 875 -8.02 -1.73 27.69
C THR A 875 -6.92 -2.79 27.60
N LEU A 876 -7.21 -4.09 27.76
CA LEU A 876 -6.22 -5.17 27.71
C LEU A 876 -6.14 -5.77 26.30
N THR A 877 -5.97 -4.91 25.29
CA THR A 877 -6.04 -5.29 23.88
C THR A 877 -4.73 -5.87 23.35
N GLY A 878 -3.58 -5.37 23.82
CA GLY A 878 -2.25 -5.76 23.37
C GLY A 878 -1.33 -6.31 24.47
N SER A 879 -0.13 -6.70 24.06
CA SER A 879 0.89 -7.26 24.95
C SER A 879 1.47 -6.23 25.93
N ALA A 880 1.55 -4.95 25.54
CA ALA A 880 2.05 -3.88 26.39
C ALA A 880 1.15 -3.67 27.62
N GLU A 881 -0.16 -3.65 27.42
CA GLU A 881 -1.16 -3.44 28.46
C GLU A 881 -1.24 -4.64 29.41
N VAL A 882 -1.19 -5.86 28.86
CA VAL A 882 -1.10 -7.11 29.65
C VAL A 882 0.17 -7.16 30.49
N ASN A 883 1.32 -6.74 29.93
CA ASN A 883 2.57 -6.69 30.67
C ASN A 883 2.55 -5.63 31.77
N ALA A 884 1.94 -4.47 31.52
CA ALA A 884 1.83 -3.38 32.49
C ALA A 884 1.08 -3.78 33.78
N VAL A 885 0.06 -4.63 33.67
CA VAL A 885 -0.70 -5.13 34.84
C VAL A 885 -0.18 -6.48 35.37
N GLY A 886 0.81 -7.06 34.68
CA GLY A 886 1.39 -8.38 34.94
C GLY A 886 0.56 -9.52 34.34
N PHE A 887 1.23 -10.37 33.54
CA PHE A 887 0.60 -11.47 32.78
C PHE A 887 -0.37 -12.33 33.60
N TRP A 888 0.02 -12.74 34.82
CA TRP A 888 -0.82 -13.58 35.66
C TRP A 888 -2.06 -12.87 36.21
N ASN A 889 -2.00 -11.56 36.46
CA ASN A 889 -3.16 -10.79 36.90
C ASN A 889 -4.12 -10.55 35.71
N ALA A 890 -3.58 -10.20 34.53
CA ALA A 890 -4.36 -10.06 33.30
C ALA A 890 -5.05 -11.38 32.92
N ARG A 891 -4.32 -12.50 32.95
CA ARG A 891 -4.87 -13.84 32.68
C ARG A 891 -5.94 -14.21 33.69
N ALA A 892 -5.80 -13.84 34.96
CA ALA A 892 -6.82 -14.09 35.98
C ALA A 892 -8.11 -13.28 35.74
N LEU A 893 -7.99 -11.98 35.41
CA LEU A 893 -9.14 -11.15 35.06
C LEU A 893 -9.83 -11.69 33.79
N SER A 894 -9.03 -12.03 32.77
CA SER A 894 -9.51 -12.62 31.52
C SER A 894 -10.22 -13.96 31.77
N SER A 895 -9.71 -14.79 32.68
CA SER A 895 -10.35 -16.06 33.06
C SER A 895 -11.77 -15.87 33.60
N ILE A 896 -12.03 -14.78 34.35
CA ILE A 896 -13.37 -14.44 34.85
C ILE A 896 -14.25 -13.98 33.69
N ALA A 897 -13.69 -13.26 32.71
CA ALA A 897 -14.39 -12.88 31.49
C ALA A 897 -14.80 -14.13 30.68
N GLY A 898 -13.89 -15.10 30.55
CA GLY A 898 -14.16 -16.38 29.88
C GLY A 898 -15.24 -17.21 30.59
N GLU A 899 -15.26 -17.20 31.92
CA GLU A 899 -16.33 -17.80 32.70
C GLU A 899 -17.68 -17.13 32.43
N LEU A 900 -17.73 -15.79 32.42
CA LEU A 900 -18.96 -15.07 32.09
C LEU A 900 -19.45 -15.35 30.66
N LEU A 901 -18.54 -15.43 29.69
CA LEU A 901 -18.87 -15.81 28.31
C LEU A 901 -19.44 -17.23 28.25
N ALA A 902 -18.82 -18.19 28.93
CA ALA A 902 -19.29 -19.56 29.01
C ALA A 902 -20.66 -19.68 29.72
N GLU A 903 -20.89 -18.93 30.79
CA GLU A 903 -22.18 -18.87 31.49
C GLU A 903 -23.30 -18.33 30.58
N ARG A 904 -22.99 -17.39 29.68
CA ARG A 904 -23.97 -16.71 28.81
C ARG A 904 -24.25 -17.45 27.51
N ALA A 905 -23.20 -17.88 26.82
CA ALA A 905 -23.28 -18.45 25.47
C ALA A 905 -23.06 -19.98 25.45
N GLY A 906 -22.67 -20.57 26.58
CA GLY A 906 -22.26 -21.96 26.68
C GLY A 906 -20.77 -22.15 26.45
N GLU A 907 -20.19 -23.20 27.05
CA GLU A 907 -18.75 -23.47 27.01
C GLU A 907 -18.23 -23.72 25.58
N ALA A 908 -19.06 -24.34 24.71
CA ALA A 908 -18.70 -24.59 23.31
C ALA A 908 -18.52 -23.31 22.48
N ALA A 909 -19.19 -22.20 22.86
CA ALA A 909 -19.09 -20.91 22.18
C ALA A 909 -17.66 -20.33 22.23
N LEU A 910 -16.90 -20.64 23.28
CA LEU A 910 -15.51 -20.19 23.43
C LEU A 910 -14.62 -20.66 22.28
N PHE A 911 -14.82 -21.90 21.80
CA PHE A 911 -14.08 -22.43 20.64
C PHE A 911 -14.84 -22.24 19.32
N ASP A 912 -16.15 -21.99 19.36
CA ASP A 912 -16.91 -21.57 18.19
C ASP A 912 -16.46 -20.21 17.67
N TYR A 913 -16.02 -19.31 18.56
CA TYR A 913 -15.32 -18.08 18.20
C TYR A 913 -14.17 -18.34 17.21
N PHE A 914 -13.29 -19.28 17.51
CA PHE A 914 -12.17 -19.61 16.62
C PHE A 914 -12.62 -20.27 15.32
N ARG A 915 -13.71 -21.06 15.31
CA ARG A 915 -14.26 -21.64 14.07
C ARG A 915 -14.83 -20.60 13.13
N ARG A 916 -15.40 -19.54 13.67
CA ARG A 916 -16.03 -18.47 12.89
C ARG A 916 -15.04 -17.43 12.39
N LEU A 917 -13.87 -17.34 13.03
CA LEU A 917 -12.89 -16.31 12.70
C LEU A 917 -12.43 -16.33 11.23
N PRO A 918 -12.15 -17.50 10.62
CA PRO A 918 -11.77 -17.56 9.21
C PRO A 918 -12.82 -17.04 8.22
N ASP A 919 -14.09 -17.11 8.60
CA ASP A 919 -15.23 -16.76 7.74
C ASP A 919 -15.79 -15.36 8.05
N ALA A 920 -15.23 -14.64 9.03
CA ALA A 920 -15.70 -13.33 9.48
C ALA A 920 -14.84 -12.20 8.91
N ASP A 921 -15.46 -11.07 8.60
CA ASP A 921 -14.76 -9.88 8.10
C ASP A 921 -13.92 -9.22 9.20
N THR A 922 -14.36 -9.37 10.46
CA THR A 922 -13.70 -8.83 11.66
C THR A 922 -13.77 -9.81 12.83
N TRP A 923 -12.87 -9.67 13.79
CA TRP A 923 -12.94 -10.50 15.01
C TRP A 923 -14.18 -10.15 15.86
N GLN A 924 -14.69 -8.92 15.78
CA GLN A 924 -15.90 -8.48 16.47
C GLN A 924 -17.14 -9.19 15.92
N GLU A 925 -17.21 -9.40 14.60
CA GLU A 925 -18.27 -10.18 13.97
C GLU A 925 -18.20 -11.66 14.40
N ALA A 926 -17.00 -12.25 14.41
CA ALA A 926 -16.81 -13.61 14.92
C ALA A 926 -17.22 -13.72 16.41
N PHE A 927 -16.89 -12.71 17.22
CA PHE A 927 -17.30 -12.61 18.61
C PHE A 927 -18.82 -12.54 18.74
N GLU A 928 -19.47 -11.61 18.03
CA GLU A 928 -20.92 -11.40 18.09
C GLU A 928 -21.67 -12.66 17.66
N THR A 929 -21.19 -13.32 16.62
CA THR A 929 -21.80 -14.56 16.10
C THR A 929 -21.61 -15.73 17.07
N ALA A 930 -20.43 -15.87 17.67
CA ALA A 930 -20.15 -16.96 18.62
C ALA A 930 -20.89 -16.78 19.96
N PHE A 931 -20.96 -15.55 20.48
CA PHE A 931 -21.47 -15.28 21.82
C PHE A 931 -22.90 -14.71 21.85
N GLY A 932 -23.47 -14.39 20.67
CA GLY A 932 -24.82 -13.83 20.54
C GLY A 932 -24.97 -12.44 21.15
N MET A 933 -23.87 -11.68 21.27
CA MET A 933 -23.88 -10.32 21.81
C MET A 933 -22.74 -9.48 21.25
N ASN A 934 -22.99 -8.19 21.06
CA ASN A 934 -21.97 -7.23 20.67
C ASN A 934 -20.93 -7.04 21.79
N ILE A 935 -19.68 -6.75 21.39
CA ILE A 935 -18.54 -6.62 22.31
C ILE A 935 -18.69 -5.48 23.34
N GLU A 936 -19.29 -4.35 22.97
CA GLU A 936 -19.51 -3.23 23.89
C GLU A 936 -20.51 -3.61 24.99
N VAL A 937 -21.57 -4.33 24.60
CA VAL A 937 -22.55 -4.88 25.54
C VAL A 937 -21.88 -5.88 26.48
N PHE A 938 -20.95 -6.69 25.98
CA PHE A 938 -20.17 -7.59 26.84
C PHE A 938 -19.29 -6.82 27.84
N PHE A 939 -18.61 -5.76 27.42
CA PHE A 939 -17.77 -4.96 28.34
C PHE A 939 -18.58 -4.35 29.48
N GLU A 940 -19.74 -3.75 29.19
CA GLU A 940 -20.62 -3.22 30.22
C GLU A 940 -21.07 -4.30 31.21
N GLN A 941 -21.49 -5.46 30.69
CA GLN A 941 -21.90 -6.60 31.51
C GLN A 941 -20.75 -7.17 32.35
N PHE A 942 -19.55 -7.23 31.78
CA PHE A 942 -18.38 -7.73 32.45
C PHE A 942 -17.95 -6.81 33.59
N GLU A 943 -17.91 -5.50 33.39
CA GLU A 943 -17.52 -4.57 34.47
C GLU A 943 -18.57 -4.57 35.60
N ALA A 944 -19.86 -4.72 35.28
CA ALA A 944 -20.90 -4.93 36.28
C ALA A 944 -20.72 -6.26 37.04
N HIS A 945 -20.39 -7.35 36.34
CA HIS A 945 -20.10 -8.65 36.95
C HIS A 945 -18.86 -8.57 37.85
N ARG A 946 -17.78 -7.97 37.35
CA ARG A 946 -16.52 -7.73 38.05
C ARG A 946 -16.74 -6.95 39.34
N ALA A 947 -17.53 -5.89 39.33
CA ALA A 947 -17.86 -5.15 40.55
C ALA A 947 -18.51 -6.04 41.63
N GLY A 948 -19.29 -7.06 41.22
CA GLY A 948 -19.89 -8.04 42.12
C GLY A 948 -18.93 -9.10 42.66
N VAL A 949 -17.98 -9.58 41.86
CA VAL A 949 -17.03 -10.66 42.25
C VAL A 949 -15.71 -10.15 42.81
N THR A 950 -15.29 -8.96 42.42
CA THR A 950 -14.12 -8.23 42.93
C THR A 950 -14.56 -6.88 43.48
N PRO A 951 -15.28 -6.83 44.62
CA PRO A 951 -15.63 -5.55 45.22
C PRO A 951 -14.34 -4.75 45.45
N PRO A 952 -14.36 -3.42 45.19
CA PRO A 952 -13.21 -2.57 45.47
C PRO A 952 -12.80 -2.82 46.93
N ALA A 953 -11.50 -2.99 47.16
CA ALA A 953 -11.00 -3.08 48.53
C ALA A 953 -11.52 -1.84 49.27
N ASP A 954 -12.31 -2.02 50.33
CA ASP A 954 -12.76 -0.93 51.19
C ASP A 954 -11.54 -0.05 51.45
N GLY A 955 -11.61 1.23 51.05
CA GLY A 955 -10.49 2.16 51.00
C GLY A 955 -9.92 2.49 52.37
N GLY A 956 -9.33 1.52 53.05
CA GLY A 956 -8.43 1.69 54.16
C GLY A 956 -7.10 2.16 53.61
N GLU A 957 -6.79 3.43 53.90
CA GLU A 957 -5.47 4.06 53.75
C GLU A 957 -4.30 3.16 54.19
#